data_AF-A0A0Q6T3I8-F1
#
_entry.id   AF-A0A0Q6T3I8-F1
#
_cell.length_a   1.000
_cell.length_b   1.000
_cell.length_c   1.000
_cell.angle_alpha   90.00
_cell.angle_beta   90.00
_cell.angle_gamma   90.00
#
_symmetry.space_group_name_H-M   'P 1'
#
loop_
_entity.id
_entity.type
_entity.pdbx_description
1 polymer ?
#
loop_
_entity_poly.entity_id
_entity_poly.type
_entity_poly.pdbx_seq_one_letter_code
_entity_poly.pdbx_strand_id
1 'polypeptide(L)'
;MTPLPRLSTARWTALACMLVAGFVAVRWCLQLDLGNFLPGLAEIGIVSSVLLLLGGATAWVMAGWRSGQAPSAAARRAVQGLALLLAVLPALMLIEAVGGLSLGIDITRPGVLPTALNPHPGRISPNGCVALLLLFGSLGLLAGPPRTLARRLSAAGIFAAAGIALLGILGYLLDLERLYHWGSYNRLTLPTAAGLALLALSTWELRLGWSGLRERIDLHEQRITRRSLAVLALVAVAAGAGGFAALESEFEHTRKEDVRSTAVLTAEALVSAVDSGVWLAQTIATRPIVVEQLTALASSSADIARRERLRTITRSLLTAGVTAARFVDATGAPLAEAGAFAAQVGTPSLALAPDYTATSRLAWTSGFLLATDVPVMDRGEVVGRFQSEQRLALMDRLVMRIRDTDASSDVLICNRVDKVASCVPSKLYPQAFTIPMFDASGNVNLPINRALLGETGVMLTPDLRGVPVVAAYVPLGRTGLAMVVKADIDAVFAVIRQRLGWLALLLTVLTLLGTWVLRQHVRPLVKQLAGEQARCRAILDNSSDAFIGLDSEGLITDWNLQAERLFGYTAAEARGQRVAELIIPPESRAAHEAGMAHFRRTGQGRVVNQRVELMAQHRDGRQLDVELSVAAVAAGDGYAAHAFVRDVSQRKATARQLAASEQRMRDVTNAIPAMVGVFDAQERCVFANDLALKVHNVDRDKAIGLPMRDGLGEASYALHEAHVKAVLQGQRQTFEGSLPWRDGTGYFQIHLVPMRDAQTDAVSGFYLMTFDITALRSAQLKQERSERRLRSITDNLPALISHLDTDGRYLFANRQFETLLKLNPEQLLGQRIDEVRDADYVAQVRPWLAKAMAGQTVVFESETGPSEGQARQYQQTYVPEFDTAGLVVGVFAVTFDITDRKLAAQRLSDAQAHLKAIADNLPVLISYIDRRHRMTFVNKTFEEWMGVDPELAVGSHLKALIGPDLYAQRQPALEQALRGERIEFEVVSQALGLTRHLHTVYIPDRRADGNVAGVYTLSTDVTATKDVERRLQELARIDPLTRLPNRREFEERLTLALARARRSQKALALIFMDIDHFKRINDGHGHAAGDAVLKEFATRIRGAVRSTDTAARLAGDEFVVILESLQGDVEASQVAAKLVDAIRPPMPLPGGGEILVTTSVGMACWGGVGEGAEDLLDRADRALYRAKAAGRDTFAQTIF
;
A
#
# COMPACT_ATOMS: atom_id res chain seq x y z
N MET A 1 -50.79 -27.38 9.37
CA MET A 1 -49.59 -26.68 9.89
C MET A 1 -49.69 -25.23 9.46
N THR A 2 -50.04 -24.33 10.38
CA THR A 2 -50.01 -22.89 10.14
C THR A 2 -48.55 -22.43 9.99
N PRO A 3 -48.21 -21.62 8.96
CA PRO A 3 -46.86 -21.12 8.82
C PRO A 3 -46.54 -20.21 10.01
N LEU A 4 -45.42 -20.50 10.69
CA LEU A 4 -44.87 -19.62 11.72
C LEU A 4 -44.78 -18.18 11.18
N PRO A 5 -45.23 -17.16 11.94
CA PRO A 5 -45.18 -15.79 11.47
C PRO A 5 -43.73 -15.38 11.23
N ARG A 6 -43.39 -15.02 9.98
CA ARG A 6 -42.06 -14.50 9.63
C ARG A 6 -41.79 -13.22 10.43
N LEU A 7 -40.83 -13.29 11.35
CA LEU A 7 -40.34 -12.13 12.09
C LEU A 7 -39.79 -11.08 11.11
N SER A 8 -40.10 -9.81 11.34
CA SER A 8 -39.51 -8.71 10.55
C SER A 8 -38.00 -8.59 10.82
N THR A 9 -37.25 -8.05 9.87
CA THR A 9 -35.81 -7.78 9.99
C THR A 9 -35.46 -7.04 11.28
N ALA A 10 -36.23 -6.00 11.62
CA ALA A 10 -36.09 -5.25 12.87
C ALA A 10 -36.24 -6.11 14.14
N ARG A 11 -37.13 -7.12 14.13
CA ARG A 11 -37.30 -8.04 15.28
C ARG A 11 -36.11 -8.98 15.43
N TRP A 12 -35.54 -9.46 14.32
CA TRP A 12 -34.34 -10.30 14.34
C TRP A 12 -33.13 -9.56 14.90
N THR A 13 -32.89 -8.32 14.46
CA THR A 13 -31.76 -7.50 14.94
C THR A 13 -31.93 -7.10 16.41
N ALA A 14 -33.15 -6.81 16.85
CA ALA A 14 -33.45 -6.55 18.26
C ALA A 14 -33.22 -7.79 19.14
N LEU A 15 -33.66 -8.97 18.69
CA LEU A 15 -33.44 -10.23 19.37
C LEU A 15 -31.93 -10.57 19.47
N ALA A 16 -31.18 -10.37 18.38
CA ALA A 16 -29.73 -10.57 18.38
C ALA A 16 -29.03 -9.66 19.40
N CYS A 17 -29.41 -8.38 19.48
CA CYS A 17 -28.90 -7.45 20.50
C CYS A 17 -29.18 -7.97 21.93
N MET A 18 -30.39 -8.47 22.17
CA MET A 18 -30.78 -9.02 23.47
C MET A 18 -30.03 -10.31 23.81
N LEU A 19 -29.77 -11.18 22.84
CA LEU A 19 -29.01 -12.42 23.07
C LEU A 19 -27.55 -12.13 23.42
N VAL A 20 -26.90 -11.21 22.69
CA VAL A 20 -25.51 -10.80 22.98
C VAL A 20 -25.40 -10.22 24.39
N ALA A 21 -26.31 -9.30 24.75
CA ALA A 21 -26.29 -8.66 26.06
C ALA A 21 -26.74 -9.61 27.20
N GLY A 22 -27.68 -10.52 26.92
CA GLY A 22 -28.15 -11.55 27.86
C GLY A 22 -27.09 -12.58 28.19
N PHE A 23 -26.30 -13.01 27.20
CA PHE A 23 -25.18 -13.92 27.41
C PHE A 23 -24.14 -13.34 28.38
N VAL A 24 -23.83 -12.05 28.24
CA VAL A 24 -22.90 -11.35 29.13
C VAL A 24 -23.46 -11.21 30.55
N ALA A 25 -24.76 -10.88 30.69
CA ALA A 25 -25.42 -10.79 31.99
C ALA A 25 -25.45 -12.14 32.73
N VAL A 26 -25.76 -13.24 32.03
CA VAL A 26 -25.77 -14.60 32.60
C VAL A 26 -24.37 -15.01 33.08
N ARG A 27 -23.32 -14.73 32.30
CA ARG A 27 -21.93 -14.95 32.73
C ARG A 27 -21.59 -14.19 34.01
N TRP A 28 -21.98 -12.91 34.08
CA TRP A 28 -21.70 -12.07 35.25
C TRP A 28 -22.39 -12.61 36.52
N CYS A 29 -23.66 -13.02 36.42
CA CYS A 29 -24.43 -13.57 37.54
C CYS A 29 -23.94 -14.96 37.98
N LEU A 30 -23.55 -15.84 37.05
CA LEU A 30 -23.16 -17.22 37.34
C LEU A 30 -21.65 -17.42 37.58
N GLN A 31 -20.85 -16.36 37.52
CA GLN A 31 -19.39 -16.37 37.68
C GLN A 31 -18.62 -17.34 36.77
N LEU A 32 -19.19 -17.72 35.62
CA LEU A 32 -18.58 -18.70 34.70
C LEU A 32 -17.26 -18.20 34.09
N ASP A 33 -16.21 -19.01 34.17
CA ASP A 33 -14.89 -18.70 33.60
C ASP A 33 -14.80 -19.09 32.11
N LEU A 34 -15.46 -18.30 31.28
CA LEU A 34 -15.48 -18.46 29.81
C LEU A 34 -14.43 -17.58 29.12
N GLY A 35 -13.35 -17.21 29.82
CA GLY A 35 -12.28 -16.36 29.28
C GLY A 35 -11.66 -16.90 27.99
N ASN A 36 -11.69 -18.23 27.81
CA ASN A 36 -11.10 -18.92 26.66
C ASN A 36 -11.98 -18.91 25.39
N PHE A 37 -13.28 -18.60 25.49
CA PHE A 37 -14.21 -18.71 24.35
C PHE A 37 -14.30 -17.44 23.50
N LEU A 38 -14.08 -16.27 24.10
CA LEU A 38 -14.16 -14.96 23.44
C LEU A 38 -13.33 -13.95 24.27
N PRO A 39 -12.15 -13.52 23.81
CA PRO A 39 -11.31 -12.55 24.53
C PRO A 39 -12.07 -11.21 24.73
N GLY A 40 -11.87 -10.54 25.87
CA GLY A 40 -12.55 -9.28 26.23
C GLY A 40 -13.89 -9.43 26.99
N LEU A 41 -14.46 -10.62 27.10
CA LEU A 41 -15.68 -10.86 27.91
C LEU A 41 -15.47 -10.69 29.43
N ALA A 42 -14.21 -10.68 29.91
CA ALA A 42 -13.88 -10.50 31.31
C ALA A 42 -14.04 -9.04 31.80
N GLU A 43 -14.08 -8.08 30.87
CA GLU A 43 -13.98 -6.64 31.16
C GLU A 43 -15.32 -5.90 31.11
N ILE A 44 -16.43 -6.58 30.80
CA ILE A 44 -17.75 -5.95 30.73
C ILE A 44 -18.36 -5.75 32.11
N GLY A 45 -18.78 -4.51 32.39
CA GLY A 45 -19.68 -4.22 33.49
C GLY A 45 -21.13 -4.53 33.15
N ILE A 46 -21.85 -5.06 34.15
CA ILE A 46 -23.26 -5.45 34.06
C ILE A 46 -24.17 -4.33 33.55
N VAL A 47 -23.84 -3.08 33.85
CA VAL A 47 -24.62 -1.89 33.48
C VAL A 47 -24.81 -1.76 31.97
N SER A 48 -23.74 -1.94 31.18
CA SER A 48 -23.83 -1.88 29.72
C SER A 48 -24.73 -2.96 29.13
N SER A 49 -24.68 -4.17 29.71
CA SER A 49 -25.47 -5.32 29.28
C SER A 49 -26.96 -5.12 29.57
N VAL A 50 -27.29 -4.60 30.76
CA VAL A 50 -28.68 -4.27 31.13
C VAL A 50 -29.25 -3.18 30.21
N LEU A 51 -28.50 -2.12 29.93
CA LEU A 51 -28.95 -1.04 29.05
C LEU A 51 -29.17 -1.53 27.61
N LEU A 52 -28.29 -2.39 27.08
CA LEU A 52 -28.45 -2.98 25.75
C LEU A 52 -29.63 -3.97 25.68
N LEU A 53 -29.86 -4.76 26.74
CA LEU A 53 -31.04 -5.63 26.86
C LEU A 53 -32.34 -4.84 26.82
N LEU A 54 -32.45 -3.79 27.65
CA LEU A 54 -33.65 -2.95 27.72
C LEU A 54 -33.85 -2.12 26.45
N GLY A 55 -32.76 -1.64 25.84
CA GLY A 55 -32.79 -0.99 24.53
C GLY A 55 -33.28 -1.90 23.42
N GLY A 56 -32.74 -3.13 23.36
CA GLY A 56 -33.16 -4.17 22.42
C GLY A 56 -34.63 -4.56 22.60
N ALA A 57 -35.09 -4.74 23.84
CA ALA A 57 -36.48 -5.02 24.16
C ALA A 57 -37.42 -3.89 23.73
N THR A 58 -37.02 -2.63 23.95
CA THR A 58 -37.77 -1.45 23.50
C THR A 58 -37.90 -1.42 21.98
N ALA A 59 -36.81 -1.67 21.25
CA ALA A 59 -36.83 -1.76 19.79
C ALA A 59 -37.68 -2.94 19.29
N TRP A 60 -37.67 -4.08 20.00
CA TRP A 60 -38.48 -5.25 19.68
C TRP A 60 -39.99 -4.96 19.81
N VAL A 61 -40.40 -4.27 20.88
CA VAL A 61 -41.78 -3.83 21.09
C VAL A 61 -42.22 -2.89 19.97
N MET A 62 -41.41 -1.88 19.64
CA MET A 62 -41.70 -0.95 18.55
C MET A 62 -41.81 -1.64 17.18
N ALA A 63 -40.99 -2.67 16.94
CA ALA A 63 -41.03 -3.46 15.70
C ALA A 63 -42.32 -4.29 15.57
N GLY A 64 -43.00 -4.56 16.70
CA GLY A 64 -44.28 -5.24 16.76
C GLY A 64 -45.49 -4.39 16.34
N TRP A 65 -45.35 -3.07 16.23
CA TRP A 65 -46.46 -2.18 15.86
C TRP A 65 -46.88 -2.28 14.37
N ARG A 66 -46.31 -3.23 13.62
CA ARG A 66 -46.44 -3.34 12.16
C ARG A 66 -47.53 -4.30 11.65
N SER A 67 -48.48 -4.70 12.51
CA SER A 67 -49.64 -5.52 12.13
C SER A 67 -50.94 -4.73 12.18
N GLY A 68 -51.11 -3.76 11.27
CA GLY A 68 -52.43 -3.17 10.94
C GLY A 68 -53.08 -2.22 11.95
N GLN A 69 -52.55 -2.04 13.16
CA GLN A 69 -53.09 -1.09 14.15
C GLN A 69 -52.05 -0.01 14.48
N ALA A 70 -52.43 1.25 14.32
CA ALA A 70 -51.60 2.37 14.76
C ALA A 70 -51.46 2.32 16.30
N PRO A 71 -50.25 2.44 16.86
CA PRO A 71 -50.06 2.36 18.31
C PRO A 71 -50.81 3.50 19.02
N SER A 72 -51.43 3.16 20.15
CA SER A 72 -52.15 4.13 20.97
C SER A 72 -51.23 5.28 21.42
N ALA A 73 -51.79 6.45 21.68
CA ALA A 73 -51.00 7.58 22.19
C ALA A 73 -50.33 7.24 23.54
N ALA A 74 -50.97 6.40 24.35
CA ALA A 74 -50.42 5.88 25.60
C ALA A 74 -49.19 4.99 25.37
N ALA A 75 -49.24 4.06 24.41
CA ALA A 75 -48.11 3.19 24.07
C ALA A 75 -46.90 3.99 23.56
N ARG A 76 -47.14 5.02 22.75
CA ARG A 76 -46.08 5.94 22.28
C ARG A 76 -45.44 6.73 23.40
N ARG A 77 -46.25 7.31 24.30
CA ARG A 77 -45.73 8.03 25.48
C ARG A 77 -44.98 7.12 26.44
N ALA A 78 -45.42 5.88 26.62
CA ALA A 78 -44.74 4.89 27.45
C ALA A 78 -43.34 4.56 26.91
N VAL A 79 -43.20 4.36 25.59
CA VAL A 79 -41.89 4.14 24.96
C VAL A 79 -40.99 5.38 25.04
N GLN A 80 -41.55 6.58 24.87
CA GLN A 80 -40.79 7.83 25.05
C GLN A 80 -40.29 8.01 26.49
N GLY A 81 -41.13 7.73 27.48
CA GLY A 81 -40.75 7.77 28.89
C GLY A 81 -39.68 6.73 29.23
N LEU A 82 -39.80 5.51 28.71
CA LEU A 82 -38.82 4.45 28.88
C LEU A 82 -37.47 4.81 28.23
N ALA A 83 -37.48 5.36 27.02
CA ALA A 83 -36.26 5.82 26.34
C ALA A 83 -35.55 6.96 27.10
N LEU A 84 -36.32 7.89 27.66
CA LEU A 84 -35.78 8.96 28.50
C LEU A 84 -35.16 8.40 29.80
N LEU A 85 -35.84 7.46 30.46
CA LEU A 85 -35.36 6.79 31.66
C LEU A 85 -34.05 6.03 31.41
N LEU A 86 -33.96 5.29 30.30
CA LEU A 86 -32.74 4.57 29.90
C LEU A 86 -31.57 5.50 29.57
N ALA A 87 -31.83 6.76 29.18
CA ALA A 87 -30.79 7.75 28.89
C ALA A 87 -30.18 8.39 30.16
N VAL A 88 -30.87 8.35 31.31
CA VAL A 88 -30.38 8.99 32.55
C VAL A 88 -29.06 8.37 33.02
N LEU A 89 -28.96 7.05 33.04
CA LEU A 89 -27.79 6.35 33.58
C LEU A 89 -26.52 6.58 32.74
N PRO A 90 -26.53 6.46 31.38
CA PRO A 90 -25.42 6.89 30.54
C PRO A 90 -25.04 8.36 30.69
N ALA A 91 -26.02 9.26 30.88
CA ALA A 91 -25.75 10.69 31.07
C ALA A 91 -25.00 10.96 32.37
N LEU A 92 -25.42 10.34 33.48
CA LEU A 92 -24.74 10.46 34.77
C LEU A 92 -23.32 9.89 34.70
N MET A 93 -23.12 8.73 34.09
CA MET A 93 -21.80 8.13 33.91
C MET A 93 -20.88 8.96 33.00
N LEU A 94 -21.43 9.63 31.98
CA LEU A 94 -20.66 10.53 31.12
C LEU A 94 -20.23 11.79 31.87
N ILE A 95 -21.12 12.36 32.69
CA ILE A 95 -20.81 13.51 33.57
C ILE A 95 -19.72 13.12 34.57
N GLU A 96 -19.81 11.92 35.14
CA GLU A 96 -18.81 11.34 36.05
C GLU A 96 -17.44 11.21 35.38
N ALA A 97 -17.40 10.67 34.15
CA ALA A 97 -16.16 10.45 33.41
C ALA A 97 -15.50 11.76 32.92
N VAL A 98 -16.28 12.77 32.56
CA VAL A 98 -15.76 14.08 32.10
C VAL A 98 -15.40 14.98 33.29
N GLY A 99 -16.19 14.92 34.37
CA GLY A 99 -16.03 15.78 35.54
C GLY A 99 -15.04 15.28 36.59
N GLY A 100 -14.54 14.05 36.48
CA GLY A 100 -13.61 13.46 37.45
C GLY A 100 -14.19 13.24 38.86
N LEU A 101 -15.51 13.40 39.02
CA LEU A 101 -16.25 13.13 40.25
C LEU A 101 -16.53 11.63 40.33
N SER A 102 -16.59 11.03 41.52
CA SER A 102 -17.07 9.64 41.69
C SER A 102 -18.47 9.68 42.31
N LEU A 103 -19.47 9.24 41.57
CA LEU A 103 -20.89 9.21 41.97
C LEU A 103 -21.28 7.86 42.58
N GLY A 104 -20.36 6.88 42.62
CA GLY A 104 -20.61 5.55 43.17
C GLY A 104 -21.53 4.68 42.32
N ILE A 105 -21.66 4.99 41.02
CA ILE A 105 -22.57 4.31 40.08
C ILE A 105 -21.89 3.07 39.45
N ASP A 106 -20.56 2.95 39.59
CA ASP A 106 -19.77 1.84 39.03
C ASP A 106 -19.97 0.54 39.83
N ILE A 107 -20.72 -0.41 39.26
CA ILE A 107 -20.92 -1.75 39.83
C ILE A 107 -19.75 -2.65 39.43
N THR A 108 -18.83 -2.91 40.35
CA THR A 108 -17.68 -3.81 40.15
C THR A 108 -18.04 -5.27 40.41
N ARG A 109 -17.35 -6.21 39.74
CA ARG A 109 -17.54 -7.64 39.96
C ARG A 109 -16.86 -8.06 41.28
N PRO A 110 -17.51 -8.89 42.13
CA PRO A 110 -16.86 -9.44 43.32
C PRO A 110 -15.57 -10.20 42.94
N GLY A 111 -14.44 -9.86 43.55
CA GLY A 111 -13.14 -10.50 43.31
C GLY A 111 -12.23 -9.83 42.25
N VAL A 112 -12.69 -8.80 41.54
CA VAL A 112 -11.85 -8.02 40.61
C VAL A 112 -11.39 -6.74 41.31
N LEU A 113 -10.11 -6.68 41.70
CA LEU A 113 -9.51 -5.50 42.30
C LEU A 113 -9.24 -4.43 41.23
N PRO A 114 -9.49 -3.13 41.54
CA PRO A 114 -9.02 -2.03 40.71
C PRO A 114 -7.51 -2.14 40.47
N THR A 115 -7.07 -1.99 39.23
CA THR A 115 -5.64 -1.97 38.87
C THR A 115 -5.27 -0.60 38.33
N ALA A 116 -3.98 -0.26 38.31
CA ALA A 116 -3.50 0.99 37.72
C ALA A 116 -3.90 1.13 36.23
N LEU A 117 -4.07 0.01 35.52
CA LEU A 117 -4.51 -0.05 34.12
C LEU A 117 -6.04 0.04 33.95
N ASN A 118 -6.80 -0.39 34.96
CA ASN A 118 -8.26 -0.34 34.95
C ASN A 118 -8.80 -0.01 36.36
N PRO A 119 -8.82 1.28 36.74
CA PRO A 119 -9.19 1.72 38.08
C PRO A 119 -10.70 1.69 38.35
N HIS A 120 -11.52 1.57 37.29
CA HIS A 120 -12.98 1.42 37.38
C HIS A 120 -13.45 0.21 36.55
N PRO A 121 -13.12 -1.03 36.96
CA PRO A 121 -13.43 -2.23 36.20
C PRO A 121 -14.95 -2.41 36.06
N GLY A 122 -15.44 -2.35 34.82
CA GLY A 122 -16.86 -2.44 34.50
C GLY A 122 -17.57 -1.11 34.23
N ARG A 123 -16.88 0.03 34.29
CA ARG A 123 -17.44 1.32 33.88
C ARG A 123 -17.73 1.33 32.37
N ILE A 124 -18.83 1.97 31.95
CA ILE A 124 -19.11 2.20 30.53
C ILE A 124 -18.17 3.29 30.02
N SER A 125 -17.50 3.05 28.89
CA SER A 125 -16.64 4.06 28.29
C SER A 125 -17.43 5.31 27.88
N PRO A 126 -16.84 6.52 27.94
CA PRO A 126 -17.50 7.76 27.54
C PRO A 126 -18.12 7.70 26.14
N ASN A 127 -17.39 7.13 25.19
CA ASN A 127 -17.88 6.91 23.82
C ASN A 127 -19.08 5.96 23.79
N GLY A 128 -19.08 4.91 24.62
CA GLY A 128 -20.22 4.01 24.81
C GLY A 128 -21.44 4.71 25.40
N CYS A 129 -21.24 5.61 26.37
CA CYS A 129 -22.30 6.45 26.93
C CYS A 129 -22.92 7.36 25.87
N VAL A 130 -22.09 8.03 25.06
CA VAL A 130 -22.55 8.87 23.95
C VAL A 130 -23.37 8.05 22.94
N ALA A 131 -22.90 6.86 22.55
CA ALA A 131 -23.63 5.99 21.62
C ALA A 131 -25.00 5.56 22.18
N LEU A 132 -25.08 5.18 23.46
CA LEU A 132 -26.34 4.82 24.12
C LEU A 132 -27.31 6.01 24.18
N LEU A 133 -26.83 7.21 24.54
CA LEU A 133 -27.65 8.43 24.55
C LEU A 133 -28.24 8.74 23.17
N LEU A 134 -27.44 8.62 22.11
CA LEU A 134 -27.89 8.84 20.73
C LEU A 134 -28.93 7.80 20.30
N LEU A 135 -28.77 6.54 20.66
CA LEU A 135 -29.71 5.46 20.32
C LEU A 135 -31.03 5.56 21.08
N PHE A 136 -30.98 5.84 22.39
CA PHE A 136 -32.20 6.04 23.19
C PHE A 136 -32.93 7.32 22.79
N GLY A 137 -32.22 8.41 22.53
CA GLY A 137 -32.80 9.63 21.95
C GLY A 137 -33.47 9.36 20.60
N SER A 138 -32.84 8.54 19.73
CA SER A 138 -33.40 8.16 18.43
C SER A 138 -34.66 7.29 18.56
N LEU A 139 -34.69 6.33 19.50
CA LEU A 139 -35.88 5.54 19.82
C LEU A 139 -37.05 6.41 20.31
N GLY A 140 -36.79 7.36 21.21
CA GLY A 140 -37.79 8.30 21.71
C GLY A 140 -38.34 9.23 20.63
N LEU A 141 -37.49 9.71 19.73
CA LEU A 141 -37.90 10.50 18.57
C LEU A 141 -38.74 9.71 17.57
N LEU A 142 -38.42 8.42 17.35
CA LEU A 142 -39.18 7.52 16.47
C LEU A 142 -40.54 7.14 17.05
N ALA A 143 -40.68 7.05 18.37
CA ALA A 143 -41.97 6.82 19.03
C ALA A 143 -42.91 8.05 18.99
N GLY A 144 -42.37 9.24 18.73
CA GLY A 144 -43.11 10.50 18.68
C GLY A 144 -43.90 10.74 17.38
N PRO A 145 -44.63 11.86 17.28
CA PRO A 145 -45.31 12.25 16.05
C PRO A 145 -44.30 12.48 14.91
N PRO A 146 -44.62 12.11 13.67
CA PRO A 146 -43.70 12.14 12.54
C PRO A 146 -43.39 13.57 12.08
N ARG A 147 -42.47 14.26 12.78
CA ARG A 147 -41.93 15.57 12.38
C ARG A 147 -40.68 15.37 11.51
N THR A 148 -40.52 16.21 10.48
CA THR A 148 -39.38 16.18 9.56
C THR A 148 -38.03 16.37 10.28
N LEU A 149 -37.98 17.29 11.25
CA LEU A 149 -36.79 17.52 12.08
C LEU A 149 -36.43 16.30 12.94
N ALA A 150 -37.41 15.71 13.62
CA ALA A 150 -37.22 14.51 14.45
C ALA A 150 -36.69 13.33 13.63
N ARG A 151 -37.16 13.17 12.39
CA ARG A 151 -36.68 12.14 11.45
C ARG A 151 -35.25 12.36 10.95
N ARG A 152 -34.78 13.61 10.89
CA ARG A 152 -33.38 13.94 10.52
C ARG A 152 -32.46 13.74 11.72
N LEU A 153 -32.85 14.21 12.89
CA LEU A 153 -32.09 14.05 14.13
C LEU A 153 -31.92 12.58 14.52
N SER A 154 -32.98 11.76 14.42
CA SER A 154 -32.87 10.31 14.67
C SER A 154 -31.96 9.62 13.66
N ALA A 155 -31.92 10.08 12.40
CA ALA A 155 -30.98 9.56 11.42
C ALA A 155 -29.52 9.83 11.81
N ALA A 156 -29.22 11.09 12.13
CA ALA A 156 -27.89 11.53 12.49
C ALA A 156 -27.41 10.81 13.76
N GLY A 157 -28.28 10.68 14.76
CA GLY A 157 -28.00 9.95 16.00
C GLY A 157 -27.68 8.47 15.76
N ILE A 158 -28.49 7.78 14.94
CA ILE A 158 -28.25 6.35 14.60
C ILE A 158 -26.90 6.18 13.87
N PHE A 159 -26.59 7.04 12.89
CA PHE A 159 -25.32 6.96 12.15
C PHE A 159 -24.11 7.24 13.04
N ALA A 160 -24.18 8.27 13.89
CA ALA A 160 -23.12 8.59 14.82
C ALA A 160 -22.87 7.44 15.82
N ALA A 161 -23.93 6.85 16.37
CA ALA A 161 -23.82 5.69 17.26
C ALA A 161 -23.27 4.44 16.55
N ALA A 162 -23.70 4.18 15.31
CA ALA A 162 -23.16 3.09 14.50
C ALA A 162 -21.66 3.29 14.18
N GLY A 163 -21.24 4.53 13.92
CA GLY A 163 -19.83 4.88 13.73
C GLY A 163 -19.00 4.62 14.97
N ILE A 164 -19.48 5.04 16.16
CA ILE A 164 -18.81 4.75 17.44
C ILE A 164 -18.70 3.24 17.68
N ALA A 165 -19.78 2.48 17.42
CA ALA A 165 -19.77 1.03 17.57
C ALA A 165 -18.77 0.36 16.62
N LEU A 166 -18.73 0.77 15.35
CA LEU A 166 -17.82 0.22 14.35
C LEU A 166 -16.36 0.55 14.68
N LEU A 167 -16.08 1.80 15.10
CA LEU A 167 -14.76 2.21 15.59
C LEU A 167 -14.34 1.42 16.84
N GLY A 168 -15.28 1.09 17.73
CA GLY A 168 -15.01 0.21 18.87
C GLY A 168 -14.62 -1.21 18.45
N ILE A 169 -15.31 -1.79 17.45
CA ILE A 169 -14.96 -3.11 16.89
C ILE A 169 -13.58 -3.06 16.21
N LEU A 170 -13.32 -2.03 15.39
CA LEU A 170 -12.03 -1.85 14.72
C LEU A 170 -10.90 -1.61 15.72
N GLY A 171 -11.13 -0.79 16.75
CA GLY A 171 -10.13 -0.54 17.79
C GLY A 171 -9.75 -1.79 18.56
N TYR A 172 -10.71 -2.70 18.79
CA TYR A 172 -10.44 -4.01 19.38
C TYR A 172 -9.68 -4.94 18.42
N LEU A 173 -10.06 -5.01 17.15
CA LEU A 173 -9.42 -5.89 16.16
C LEU A 173 -8.00 -5.45 15.79
N LEU A 174 -7.71 -4.15 15.89
CA LEU A 174 -6.44 -3.54 15.49
C LEU A 174 -5.58 -3.09 16.67
N ASP A 175 -5.94 -3.43 17.91
CA ASP A 175 -5.19 -3.09 19.12
C ASP A 175 -4.74 -1.60 19.17
N LEU A 176 -5.60 -0.68 18.68
CA LEU A 176 -5.29 0.76 18.50
C LEU A 176 -4.87 1.46 19.80
N GLU A 177 -5.09 0.82 20.94
CA GLU A 177 -4.64 1.24 22.26
C GLU A 177 -3.13 1.37 22.40
N ARG A 178 -2.34 0.62 21.61
CA ARG A 178 -0.87 0.79 21.56
C ARG A 178 -0.44 2.10 20.91
N LEU A 179 -1.30 2.69 20.08
CA LEU A 179 -0.99 3.90 19.33
C LEU A 179 -1.59 5.16 19.92
N TYR A 180 -2.73 5.11 20.58
CA TYR A 180 -3.40 6.30 21.10
C TYR A 180 -3.65 6.20 22.61
N HIS A 181 -2.83 6.91 23.38
CA HIS A 181 -2.87 6.92 24.85
C HIS A 181 -4.05 7.74 25.45
N TRP A 182 -4.98 8.23 24.62
CA TRP A 182 -6.18 8.99 25.06
C TRP A 182 -7.25 8.08 25.68
N GLY A 183 -6.85 7.44 26.78
CA GLY A 183 -7.71 6.89 27.82
C GLY A 183 -8.00 5.39 27.68
N SER A 184 -7.42 4.59 28.58
CA SER A 184 -7.94 3.26 28.95
C SER A 184 -9.46 3.28 29.26
N TYR A 185 -10.01 4.46 29.58
CA TYR A 185 -11.42 4.71 29.80
C TYR A 185 -12.31 4.77 28.54
N ASN A 186 -11.76 4.97 27.33
CA ASN A 186 -12.55 5.04 26.09
C ASN A 186 -12.75 3.67 25.41
N ARG A 187 -12.25 2.60 26.02
CA ARG A 187 -12.32 1.24 25.50
C ARG A 187 -13.76 0.75 25.43
N LEU A 188 -14.28 0.53 24.23
CA LEU A 188 -15.47 -0.30 24.06
C LEU A 188 -15.04 -1.75 24.04
N THR A 189 -15.57 -2.56 24.95
CA THR A 189 -15.41 -4.01 24.82
C THR A 189 -16.10 -4.50 23.55
N LEU A 190 -15.57 -5.58 22.94
CA LEU A 190 -16.12 -6.13 21.71
C LEU A 190 -17.63 -6.46 21.81
N PRO A 191 -18.14 -7.07 22.89
CA PRO A 191 -19.58 -7.34 23.01
C PRO A 191 -20.42 -6.07 23.22
N THR A 192 -19.91 -5.04 23.92
CA THR A 192 -20.61 -3.74 24.02
C THR A 192 -20.69 -3.06 22.65
N ALA A 193 -19.61 -3.09 21.87
CA ALA A 193 -19.57 -2.53 20.51
C ALA A 193 -20.52 -3.29 19.56
N ALA A 194 -20.52 -4.63 19.61
CA ALA A 194 -21.45 -5.46 18.84
C ALA A 194 -22.92 -5.19 19.23
N GLY A 195 -23.21 -5.08 20.53
CA GLY A 195 -24.55 -4.74 21.01
C GLY A 195 -25.02 -3.36 20.53
N LEU A 196 -24.15 -2.34 20.57
CA LEU A 196 -24.46 -1.01 20.05
C LEU A 196 -24.70 -1.02 18.54
N ALA A 197 -23.91 -1.76 17.77
CA ALA A 197 -24.10 -1.91 16.33
C ALA A 197 -25.44 -2.57 16.00
N LEU A 198 -25.82 -3.63 16.73
CA LEU A 198 -27.09 -4.31 16.56
C LEU A 198 -28.29 -3.43 16.95
N LEU A 199 -28.16 -2.63 18.02
CA LEU A 199 -29.18 -1.68 18.43
C LEU A 199 -29.33 -0.52 17.40
N ALA A 200 -28.23 -0.02 16.84
CA ALA A 200 -28.23 0.97 15.76
C ALA A 200 -28.89 0.41 14.48
N LEU A 201 -28.59 -0.83 14.12
CA LEU A 201 -29.22 -1.50 12.97
C LEU A 201 -30.72 -1.69 13.18
N SER A 202 -31.12 -2.13 14.37
CA SER A 202 -32.53 -2.32 14.74
C SER A 202 -33.33 -1.02 14.69
N THR A 203 -32.77 0.07 15.22
CA THR A 203 -33.38 1.41 15.17
C THR A 203 -33.46 1.99 13.76
N TRP A 204 -32.48 1.69 12.91
CA TRP A 204 -32.52 2.05 11.49
C TRP A 204 -33.65 1.34 10.73
N GLU A 205 -33.81 0.04 10.93
CA GLU A 205 -34.87 -0.76 10.32
C GLU A 205 -36.27 -0.29 10.78
N LEU A 206 -36.42 0.07 12.06
CA LEU A 206 -37.64 0.71 12.57
C LEU A 206 -37.96 2.01 11.82
N ARG A 207 -36.96 2.85 11.58
CA ARG A 207 -37.10 4.12 10.85
C ARG A 207 -37.51 3.91 9.40
N LEU A 208 -36.86 2.99 8.68
CA LEU A 208 -37.22 2.63 7.31
C LEU A 208 -38.68 2.16 7.25
N GLY A 209 -39.12 1.47 8.29
CA GLY A 209 -40.43 0.87 8.33
C GLY A 209 -41.62 1.83 8.40
N TRP A 210 -41.38 3.08 8.80
CA TRP A 210 -42.40 4.11 9.01
C TRP A 210 -42.47 5.14 7.87
N SER A 211 -41.61 5.01 6.86
CA SER A 211 -41.69 5.80 5.63
C SER A 211 -42.83 5.29 4.75
N GLY A 212 -43.90 6.09 4.61
CA GLY A 212 -45.08 5.76 3.83
C GLY A 212 -44.77 5.62 2.33
N LEU A 213 -45.62 4.87 1.62
CA LEU A 213 -45.52 4.45 0.22
C LEU A 213 -45.27 5.57 -0.84
N ARG A 214 -45.27 6.85 -0.46
CA ARG A 214 -45.21 8.01 -1.38
C ARG A 214 -43.79 8.47 -1.77
N GLU A 215 -42.74 8.03 -1.08
CA GLU A 215 -41.34 8.37 -1.42
C GLU A 215 -40.66 7.30 -2.28
N ARG A 216 -41.40 6.54 -3.09
CA ARG A 216 -40.86 5.35 -3.77
C ARG A 216 -40.27 5.58 -5.17
N ILE A 217 -40.26 6.83 -5.67
CA ILE A 217 -39.80 7.14 -7.04
C ILE A 217 -38.38 7.75 -7.09
N ASP A 218 -37.84 8.30 -5.99
CA ASP A 218 -36.45 8.82 -5.92
C ASP A 218 -35.41 7.81 -5.35
N LEU A 219 -35.81 6.56 -5.11
CA LEU A 219 -35.03 5.62 -4.28
C LEU A 219 -33.94 4.85 -5.01
N HIS A 220 -33.95 4.73 -6.34
CA HIS A 220 -32.91 3.95 -7.04
C HIS A 220 -31.56 4.68 -7.12
N GLU A 221 -31.56 5.98 -7.43
CA GLU A 221 -30.34 6.81 -7.46
C GLU A 221 -29.69 6.90 -6.06
N GLN A 222 -30.51 7.10 -5.01
CA GLN A 222 -30.01 7.17 -3.64
C GLN A 222 -29.53 5.81 -3.11
N ARG A 223 -30.15 4.69 -3.50
CA ARG A 223 -29.72 3.35 -3.09
C ARG A 223 -28.39 2.96 -3.71
N ILE A 224 -28.19 3.26 -5.00
CA ILE A 224 -26.90 2.99 -5.67
C ILE A 224 -25.81 3.84 -5.02
N THR A 225 -26.04 5.14 -4.86
CA THR A 225 -25.06 6.04 -4.24
C THR A 225 -24.72 5.63 -2.80
N ARG A 226 -25.71 5.22 -1.99
CA ARG A 226 -25.48 4.75 -0.62
C ARG A 226 -24.77 3.40 -0.55
N ARG A 227 -25.12 2.46 -1.43
CA ARG A 227 -24.46 1.14 -1.49
C ARG A 227 -23.02 1.28 -1.94
N SER A 228 -22.76 2.10 -2.94
CA SER A 228 -21.40 2.36 -3.41
C SER A 228 -20.57 3.11 -2.39
N LEU A 229 -21.15 4.09 -1.66
CA LEU A 229 -20.47 4.75 -0.55
C LEU A 229 -20.14 3.74 0.57
N ALA A 230 -21.06 2.83 0.89
CA ALA A 230 -20.82 1.79 1.88
C ALA A 230 -19.71 0.82 1.45
N VAL A 231 -19.67 0.41 0.18
CA VAL A 231 -18.61 -0.45 -0.37
C VAL A 231 -17.27 0.27 -0.42
N LEU A 232 -17.23 1.52 -0.88
CA LEU A 232 -16.00 2.34 -0.89
C LEU A 232 -15.47 2.58 0.53
N ALA A 233 -16.34 2.88 1.48
CA ALA A 233 -15.96 3.00 2.89
C ALA A 233 -15.46 1.67 3.45
N LEU A 234 -16.11 0.54 3.14
CA LEU A 234 -15.68 -0.79 3.58
C LEU A 234 -14.31 -1.14 3.01
N VAL A 235 -14.08 -0.92 1.71
CA VAL A 235 -12.79 -1.18 1.05
C VAL A 235 -11.70 -0.26 1.62
N ALA A 236 -11.98 1.03 1.82
CA ALA A 236 -11.02 1.96 2.42
C ALA A 236 -10.67 1.59 3.86
N VAL A 237 -11.65 1.19 4.66
CA VAL A 237 -11.45 0.71 6.03
C VAL A 237 -10.68 -0.61 6.04
N ALA A 238 -10.99 -1.56 5.16
CA ALA A 238 -10.30 -2.83 5.05
C ALA A 238 -8.84 -2.67 4.57
N ALA A 239 -8.61 -1.82 3.56
CA ALA A 239 -7.27 -1.51 3.08
C ALA A 239 -6.44 -0.74 4.13
N GLY A 240 -7.06 0.23 4.82
CA GLY A 240 -6.43 0.95 5.93
C GLY A 240 -6.09 0.03 7.10
N ALA A 241 -7.01 -0.83 7.51
CA ALA A 241 -6.83 -1.82 8.57
C ALA A 241 -5.75 -2.86 8.20
N GLY A 242 -5.76 -3.39 6.98
CA GLY A 242 -4.77 -4.36 6.50
C GLY A 242 -3.37 -3.74 6.36
N GLY A 243 -3.28 -2.52 5.84
CA GLY A 243 -2.01 -1.78 5.77
C GLY A 243 -1.46 -1.43 7.14
N PHE A 244 -2.33 -1.06 8.09
CA PHE A 244 -1.94 -0.81 9.47
C PHE A 244 -1.42 -2.07 10.17
N ALA A 245 -2.15 -3.20 10.09
CA ALA A 245 -1.75 -4.47 10.71
C ALA A 245 -0.40 -4.98 10.17
N ALA A 246 -0.15 -4.82 8.86
CA ALA A 246 1.14 -5.17 8.26
C ALA A 246 2.28 -4.27 8.78
N LEU A 247 2.05 -2.95 8.83
CA LEU A 247 3.03 -1.98 9.34
C LEU A 247 3.31 -2.16 10.84
N GLU A 248 2.29 -2.45 11.65
CA GLU A 248 2.42 -2.69 13.08
C GLU A 248 3.30 -3.92 13.34
N SER A 249 3.01 -5.05 12.67
CA SER A 249 3.76 -6.29 12.85
C SER A 249 5.24 -6.14 12.47
N GLU A 250 5.53 -5.46 11.37
CA GLU A 250 6.90 -5.27 10.89
C GLU A 250 7.67 -4.27 11.76
N PHE A 251 7.00 -3.20 12.21
CA PHE A 251 7.60 -2.21 13.09
C PHE A 251 7.88 -2.75 14.49
N GLU A 252 6.96 -3.52 15.07
CA GLU A 252 7.17 -4.16 16.36
C GLU A 252 8.37 -5.11 16.35
N HIS A 253 8.47 -5.95 15.32
CA HIS A 253 9.58 -6.88 15.19
C HIS A 253 10.91 -6.14 15.06
N THR A 254 10.97 -5.16 14.16
CA THR A 254 12.19 -4.37 13.91
C THR A 254 12.62 -3.60 15.15
N ARG A 255 11.68 -2.96 15.87
CA ARG A 255 12.00 -2.17 17.07
C ARG A 255 12.36 -3.03 18.28
N LYS A 256 11.68 -4.16 18.50
CA LYS A 256 12.06 -5.07 19.59
C LYS A 256 13.50 -5.56 19.39
N GLU A 257 13.89 -5.90 18.17
CA GLU A 257 15.24 -6.36 17.87
C GLU A 257 16.29 -5.24 17.96
N ASP A 258 15.95 -4.01 17.57
CA ASP A 258 16.82 -2.83 17.71
C ASP A 258 17.10 -2.48 19.19
N VAL A 259 16.06 -2.48 20.03
CA VAL A 259 16.23 -2.25 21.49
C VAL A 259 16.98 -3.41 22.15
N ARG A 260 16.73 -4.65 21.72
CA ARG A 260 17.45 -5.85 22.20
C ARG A 260 18.94 -5.77 21.88
N SER A 261 19.27 -5.55 20.60
CA SER A 261 20.66 -5.53 20.11
C SER A 261 21.44 -4.39 20.78
N THR A 262 20.84 -3.22 20.92
CA THR A 262 21.41 -2.09 21.67
C THR A 262 21.70 -2.47 23.13
N ALA A 263 20.77 -3.15 23.80
CA ALA A 263 20.96 -3.59 25.19
C ALA A 263 22.07 -4.66 25.31
N VAL A 264 22.14 -5.62 24.39
CA VAL A 264 23.17 -6.68 24.38
C VAL A 264 24.56 -6.10 24.12
N LEU A 265 24.73 -5.29 23.07
CA LEU A 265 26.01 -4.66 22.75
C LEU A 265 26.50 -3.75 23.88
N THR A 266 25.58 -3.00 24.50
CA THR A 266 25.91 -2.18 25.66
C THR A 266 26.32 -3.04 26.84
N ALA A 267 25.58 -4.12 27.13
CA ALA A 267 25.89 -5.06 28.19
C ALA A 267 27.31 -5.65 28.06
N GLU A 268 27.70 -6.09 26.86
CA GLU A 268 29.05 -6.61 26.58
C GLU A 268 30.14 -5.58 26.84
N ALA A 269 29.95 -4.34 26.39
CA ALA A 269 30.89 -3.25 26.65
C ALA A 269 31.00 -2.92 28.14
N LEU A 270 29.89 -2.98 28.89
CA LEU A 270 29.88 -2.78 30.35
C LEU A 270 30.62 -3.90 31.08
N VAL A 271 30.38 -5.16 30.71
CA VAL A 271 31.09 -6.32 31.28
C VAL A 271 32.58 -6.19 31.03
N SER A 272 33.00 -5.86 29.81
CA SER A 272 34.42 -5.66 29.47
C SER A 272 35.06 -4.55 30.32
N ALA A 273 34.35 -3.45 30.59
CA ALA A 273 34.85 -2.37 31.44
C ALA A 273 35.04 -2.80 32.91
N VAL A 274 34.10 -3.57 33.45
CA VAL A 274 34.20 -4.12 34.81
C VAL A 274 35.32 -5.15 34.92
N ASP A 275 35.37 -6.11 33.99
CA ASP A 275 36.40 -7.15 33.95
C ASP A 275 37.80 -6.55 33.85
N SER A 276 37.98 -5.54 33.00
CA SER A 276 39.27 -4.85 32.84
C SER A 276 39.70 -4.15 34.14
N GLY A 277 38.76 -3.53 34.87
CA GLY A 277 39.06 -2.88 36.14
C GLY A 277 39.40 -3.86 37.27
N VAL A 278 38.66 -4.99 37.37
CA VAL A 278 38.98 -6.05 38.33
C VAL A 278 40.33 -6.70 38.00
N TRP A 279 40.58 -6.98 36.72
CA TRP A 279 41.84 -7.55 36.26
C TRP A 279 43.04 -6.65 36.55
N LEU A 280 42.89 -5.32 36.36
CA LEU A 280 43.92 -4.35 36.72
C LEU A 280 44.24 -4.41 38.23
N ALA A 281 43.21 -4.46 39.09
CA ALA A 281 43.40 -4.54 40.53
C ALA A 281 44.09 -5.86 40.96
N GLN A 282 43.72 -6.98 40.35
CA GLN A 282 44.36 -8.28 40.59
C GLN A 282 45.82 -8.28 40.14
N THR A 283 46.09 -7.70 38.97
CA THR A 283 47.46 -7.59 38.42
C THR A 283 48.34 -6.76 39.36
N ILE A 284 47.83 -5.63 39.87
CA ILE A 284 48.56 -4.81 40.85
C ILE A 284 48.84 -5.59 42.15
N ALA A 285 47.84 -6.30 42.67
CA ALA A 285 47.96 -7.07 43.91
C ALA A 285 48.94 -8.25 43.81
N THR A 286 49.13 -8.81 42.61
CA THR A 286 50.00 -9.97 42.36
C THR A 286 51.41 -9.59 41.90
N ARG A 287 51.71 -8.30 41.72
CA ARG A 287 53.07 -7.86 41.34
C ARG A 287 54.10 -8.31 42.38
N PRO A 288 55.21 -8.95 41.97
CA PRO A 288 56.22 -9.45 42.89
C PRO A 288 56.75 -8.37 43.85
N ILE A 289 56.91 -7.14 43.37
CA ILE A 289 57.37 -6.02 44.21
C ILE A 289 56.36 -5.65 45.30
N VAL A 290 55.06 -5.75 45.03
CA VAL A 290 54.01 -5.46 46.02
C VAL A 290 53.96 -6.56 47.08
N VAL A 291 54.02 -7.83 46.64
CA VAL A 291 54.08 -9.00 47.54
C VAL A 291 55.31 -8.90 48.44
N GLU A 292 56.51 -8.66 47.86
CA GLU A 292 57.75 -8.54 48.61
C GLU A 292 57.70 -7.43 49.68
N GLN A 293 57.22 -6.23 49.32
CA GLN A 293 57.12 -5.12 50.27
C GLN A 293 56.08 -5.39 51.38
N LEU A 294 54.98 -6.10 51.08
CA LEU A 294 53.96 -6.44 52.08
C LEU A 294 54.39 -7.57 53.01
N THR A 295 54.97 -8.67 52.50
CA THR A 295 55.55 -9.74 53.32
C THR A 295 56.61 -9.19 54.27
N ALA A 296 57.48 -8.32 53.75
CA ALA A 296 58.45 -7.59 54.52
C ALA A 296 57.85 -6.79 55.69
N LEU A 297 56.80 -6.00 55.42
CA LEU A 297 56.12 -5.17 56.42
C LEU A 297 55.31 -5.98 57.43
N ALA A 298 54.85 -7.19 57.06
CA ALA A 298 54.22 -8.13 57.98
C ALA A 298 55.20 -8.64 59.05
N SER A 299 56.48 -8.79 58.71
CA SER A 299 57.54 -9.20 59.65
C SER A 299 58.13 -8.05 60.49
N SER A 300 58.07 -6.80 60.00
CA SER A 300 58.57 -5.61 60.70
C SER A 300 57.74 -4.37 60.33
N SER A 301 56.70 -4.10 61.13
CA SER A 301 55.72 -3.06 60.83
C SER A 301 56.25 -1.62 60.95
N ALA A 302 57.45 -1.41 61.50
CA ALA A 302 58.06 -0.10 61.75
C ALA A 302 59.04 0.38 60.66
N ASP A 303 59.25 -0.38 59.57
CA ASP A 303 60.19 0.01 58.49
C ASP A 303 59.64 1.18 57.64
N ILE A 304 60.09 2.39 57.96
CA ILE A 304 59.69 3.64 57.31
C ILE A 304 60.06 3.65 55.81
N ALA A 305 61.21 3.09 55.44
CA ALA A 305 61.69 3.12 54.06
C ALA A 305 60.84 2.23 53.13
N ARG A 306 60.39 1.07 53.63
CA ARG A 306 59.49 0.17 52.88
C ARG A 306 58.07 0.73 52.76
N ARG A 307 57.56 1.38 53.81
CA ARG A 307 56.27 2.12 53.72
C ARG A 307 56.31 3.24 52.69
N GLU A 308 57.41 3.99 52.59
CA GLU A 308 57.52 5.05 51.58
C GLU A 308 57.65 4.52 50.15
N ARG A 309 58.31 3.37 49.94
CA ARG A 309 58.29 2.65 48.66
C ARG A 309 56.88 2.23 48.27
N LEU A 310 56.14 1.63 49.22
CA LEU A 310 54.75 1.23 48.98
C LEU A 310 53.86 2.43 48.66
N ARG A 311 54.01 3.56 49.37
CA ARG A 311 53.31 4.83 49.05
C ARG A 311 53.64 5.37 47.67
N THR A 312 54.89 5.26 47.24
CA THR A 312 55.31 5.70 45.89
C THR A 312 54.62 4.85 44.82
N ILE A 313 54.58 3.53 45.02
CA ILE A 313 53.82 2.60 44.17
C ILE A 313 52.35 3.02 44.17
N THR A 314 51.72 3.21 45.33
CA THR A 314 50.30 3.60 45.42
C THR A 314 50.00 4.92 44.70
N ARG A 315 50.86 5.95 44.79
CA ARG A 315 50.67 7.22 44.06
C ARG A 315 50.78 7.07 42.55
N SER A 316 51.66 6.19 42.05
CA SER A 316 51.81 5.94 40.60
C SER A 316 50.56 5.28 39.97
N LEU A 317 49.73 4.61 40.77
CA LEU A 317 48.49 4.02 40.29
C LEU A 317 47.45 5.09 39.91
N LEU A 318 47.52 6.28 40.51
CA LEU A 318 46.63 7.39 40.16
C LEU A 318 46.85 7.87 38.72
N THR A 319 48.10 7.91 38.28
CA THR A 319 48.47 8.23 36.90
C THR A 319 48.11 7.11 35.91
N ALA A 320 47.92 5.88 36.40
CA ALA A 320 47.48 4.73 35.61
C ALA A 320 45.94 4.61 35.47
N GLY A 321 45.19 5.59 35.99
CA GLY A 321 43.73 5.65 35.85
C GLY A 321 42.93 5.07 37.02
N VAL A 322 43.57 4.73 38.13
CA VAL A 322 42.90 4.39 39.40
C VAL A 322 42.54 5.68 40.15
N THR A 323 41.32 5.80 40.66
CA THR A 323 40.84 7.02 41.34
C THR A 323 41.37 7.10 42.78
N ALA A 324 41.38 5.98 43.49
CA ALA A 324 41.94 5.85 44.83
C ALA A 324 42.50 4.44 45.03
N ALA A 325 43.59 4.32 45.78
CA ALA A 325 44.25 3.05 46.03
C ALA A 325 44.83 3.04 47.45
N ARG A 326 44.74 1.90 48.14
CA ARG A 326 45.40 1.67 49.42
C ARG A 326 45.85 0.23 49.57
N PHE A 327 46.99 0.05 50.19
CA PHE A 327 47.45 -1.25 50.68
C PHE A 327 47.24 -1.29 52.19
N VAL A 328 46.68 -2.39 52.67
CA VAL A 328 46.46 -2.66 54.10
C VAL A 328 47.20 -3.92 54.52
N ASP A 329 47.55 -4.01 55.79
CA ASP A 329 48.08 -5.25 56.36
C ASP A 329 46.98 -6.32 56.54
N ALA A 330 47.36 -7.51 57.01
CA ALA A 330 46.43 -8.61 57.29
C ALA A 330 45.36 -8.28 58.36
N THR A 331 45.58 -7.25 59.19
CA THR A 331 44.61 -6.76 60.19
C THR A 331 43.69 -5.66 59.65
N GLY A 332 43.94 -5.17 58.44
CA GLY A 332 43.19 -4.10 57.78
C GLY A 332 43.72 -2.69 58.04
N ALA A 333 44.85 -2.52 58.74
CA ALA A 333 45.44 -1.21 58.99
C ALA A 333 46.12 -0.66 57.72
N PRO A 334 45.93 0.63 57.38
CA PRO A 334 46.48 1.21 56.16
C PRO A 334 48.01 1.34 56.25
N LEU A 335 48.70 0.74 55.29
CA LEU A 335 50.16 0.82 55.15
C LEU A 335 50.58 1.91 54.16
N ALA A 336 49.81 2.08 53.08
CA ALA A 336 50.01 3.11 52.07
C ALA A 336 48.67 3.46 51.43
N GLU A 337 48.42 4.75 51.20
CA GLU A 337 47.16 5.25 50.63
C GLU A 337 47.46 6.42 49.67
N ALA A 338 46.77 6.46 48.54
CA ALA A 338 46.79 7.56 47.59
C ALA A 338 45.42 7.75 46.94
N GLY A 339 45.05 9.01 46.70
CA GLY A 339 43.72 9.39 46.22
C GLY A 339 42.71 9.54 47.36
N ALA A 340 41.44 9.79 47.03
CA ALA A 340 40.37 9.93 48.00
C ALA A 340 39.29 8.88 47.73
N PHE A 341 39.10 7.97 48.68
CA PHE A 341 38.06 6.94 48.61
C PHE A 341 36.67 7.59 48.69
N ALA A 342 35.91 7.50 47.61
CA ALA A 342 34.59 8.07 47.46
C ALA A 342 33.47 7.09 47.87
N ALA A 343 33.69 5.77 47.85
CA ALA A 343 32.68 4.79 48.24
C ALA A 343 32.67 4.57 49.77
N GLN A 344 32.10 5.53 50.50
CA GLN A 344 31.90 5.47 51.95
C GLN A 344 30.77 4.51 52.36
N VAL A 345 30.72 4.16 53.65
CA VAL A 345 29.62 3.38 54.25
C VAL A 345 28.30 4.10 54.00
N GLY A 346 27.33 3.40 53.40
CA GLY A 346 26.04 3.96 52.98
C GLY A 346 25.94 4.38 51.51
N THR A 347 27.05 4.36 50.75
CA THR A 347 27.01 4.58 49.29
C THR A 347 26.26 3.42 48.61
N PRO A 348 25.26 3.68 47.76
CA PRO A 348 24.58 2.63 47.01
C PRO A 348 25.58 1.81 46.21
N SER A 349 25.65 0.51 46.48
CA SER A 349 26.58 -0.37 45.80
C SER A 349 25.99 -1.75 45.54
N LEU A 350 26.42 -2.36 44.45
CA LEU A 350 26.04 -3.70 44.03
C LEU A 350 27.27 -4.59 44.15
N ALA A 351 27.20 -5.64 44.97
CA ALA A 351 28.24 -6.65 45.00
C ALA A 351 28.35 -7.33 43.62
N LEU A 352 29.56 -7.64 43.18
CA LEU A 352 29.77 -8.51 42.02
C LEU A 352 29.78 -9.98 42.45
N ALA A 353 29.55 -10.90 41.52
CA ALA A 353 29.53 -12.33 41.78
C ALA A 353 30.86 -12.81 42.43
N PRO A 354 30.82 -13.85 43.29
CA PRO A 354 32.00 -14.35 44.00
C PRO A 354 33.03 -15.06 43.12
N ASP A 355 32.77 -15.21 41.82
CA ASP A 355 33.67 -15.87 40.86
C ASP A 355 34.95 -15.07 40.58
N TYR A 356 35.02 -13.82 41.05
CA TYR A 356 36.27 -13.06 41.08
C TYR A 356 37.05 -13.41 42.34
N THR A 357 38.36 -13.64 42.23
CA THR A 357 39.27 -13.82 43.40
C THR A 357 39.38 -12.56 44.29
N ALA A 358 38.68 -11.49 43.92
CA ALA A 358 38.62 -10.21 44.60
C ALA A 358 37.18 -9.88 45.00
N THR A 359 36.99 -9.39 46.22
CA THR A 359 35.71 -8.83 46.65
C THR A 359 35.51 -7.48 45.97
N SER A 360 34.63 -7.46 44.97
CA SER A 360 34.39 -6.28 44.12
C SER A 360 32.95 -5.81 44.25
N ARG A 361 32.75 -4.49 44.30
CA ARG A 361 31.45 -3.85 44.35
C ARG A 361 31.39 -2.66 43.40
N LEU A 362 30.27 -2.52 42.72
CA LEU A 362 29.97 -1.39 41.85
C LEU A 362 29.19 -0.34 42.65
N ALA A 363 29.85 0.74 43.03
CA ALA A 363 29.26 1.85 43.77
C ALA A 363 28.75 2.96 42.84
N TRP A 364 27.71 3.67 43.28
CA TRP A 364 27.15 4.83 42.59
C TRP A 364 27.26 6.09 43.45
N THR A 365 27.97 7.10 42.93
CA THR A 365 28.09 8.43 43.57
C THR A 365 27.54 9.53 42.66
N SER A 366 28.33 9.94 41.66
CA SER A 366 27.98 10.84 40.54
C SER A 366 28.21 10.16 39.17
N GLY A 367 28.32 8.83 39.21
CA GLY A 367 28.74 7.92 38.15
C GLY A 367 29.13 6.58 38.75
N PHE A 368 29.45 5.63 37.89
CA PHE A 368 29.83 4.27 38.26
C PHE A 368 31.29 4.21 38.71
N LEU A 369 31.47 3.71 39.93
CA LEU A 369 32.76 3.54 40.57
C LEU A 369 32.94 2.06 40.94
N LEU A 370 33.93 1.40 40.37
CA LEU A 370 34.28 0.04 40.71
C LEU A 370 35.22 0.07 41.93
N ALA A 371 34.77 -0.45 43.06
CA ALA A 371 35.58 -0.63 44.26
C ALA A 371 35.97 -2.10 44.39
N THR A 372 37.27 -2.37 44.38
CA THR A 372 37.83 -3.73 44.35
C THR A 372 38.77 -3.92 45.53
N ASP A 373 38.60 -5.03 46.25
CA ASP A 373 39.45 -5.44 47.35
C ASP A 373 40.00 -6.85 47.05
N VAL A 374 41.31 -6.90 46.82
CA VAL A 374 42.05 -8.10 46.43
C VAL A 374 42.99 -8.51 47.57
N PRO A 375 42.95 -9.78 48.05
CA PRO A 375 43.96 -10.27 48.97
C PRO A 375 45.32 -10.39 48.27
N VAL A 376 46.38 -9.91 48.91
CA VAL A 376 47.76 -10.12 48.46
C VAL A 376 48.30 -11.36 49.15
N MET A 377 48.70 -12.34 48.34
CA MET A 377 49.09 -13.66 48.81
C MET A 377 50.59 -13.88 48.65
N ASP A 378 51.24 -14.47 49.65
CA ASP A 378 52.61 -14.98 49.57
C ASP A 378 52.63 -16.43 50.05
N ARG A 379 53.09 -17.37 49.21
CA ARG A 379 53.13 -18.82 49.49
C ARG A 379 51.84 -19.44 50.07
N GLY A 380 50.68 -18.85 49.76
CA GLY A 380 49.37 -19.32 50.23
C GLY A 380 48.84 -18.63 51.49
N GLU A 381 49.59 -17.71 52.10
CA GLU A 381 49.14 -16.88 53.23
C GLU A 381 48.80 -15.46 52.78
N VAL A 382 47.81 -14.83 53.43
CA VAL A 382 47.42 -13.43 53.17
C VAL A 382 48.39 -12.51 53.91
N VAL A 383 49.29 -11.85 53.18
CA VAL A 383 50.28 -10.91 53.75
C VAL A 383 49.76 -9.47 53.81
N GLY A 384 48.69 -9.16 53.08
CA GLY A 384 48.02 -7.87 53.07
C GLY A 384 46.85 -7.86 52.11
N ARG A 385 46.22 -6.69 51.91
CA ARG A 385 45.16 -6.53 50.91
C ARG A 385 45.36 -5.25 50.11
N PHE A 386 44.97 -5.29 48.85
CA PHE A 386 44.95 -4.13 47.97
C PHE A 386 43.51 -3.70 47.73
N GLN A 387 43.20 -2.46 48.10
CA GLN A 387 41.89 -1.85 47.91
C GLN A 387 42.02 -0.72 46.90
N SER A 388 41.15 -0.69 45.90
CA SER A 388 41.15 0.34 44.87
C SER A 388 39.75 0.77 44.49
N GLU A 389 39.63 2.01 44.03
CA GLU A 389 38.43 2.56 43.42
C GLU A 389 38.79 3.11 42.04
N GLN A 390 38.01 2.75 41.03
CA GLN A 390 38.22 3.19 39.65
C GLN A 390 36.90 3.68 39.04
N ARG A 391 36.93 4.87 38.44
CA ARG A 391 35.75 5.40 37.74
C ARG A 391 35.61 4.75 36.37
N LEU A 392 34.44 4.18 36.10
CA LEU A 392 34.16 3.53 34.81
C LEU A 392 33.60 4.56 33.81
N ALA A 393 34.46 5.43 33.28
CA ALA A 393 34.05 6.52 32.39
C ALA A 393 33.40 6.06 31.07
N LEU A 394 33.71 4.85 30.60
CA LEU A 394 33.04 4.23 29.44
C LEU A 394 31.59 3.86 29.79
N MET A 395 31.39 3.27 30.96
CA MET A 395 30.09 2.87 31.48
C MET A 395 29.20 4.08 31.76
N ASP A 396 29.74 5.13 32.37
CA ASP A 396 29.05 6.43 32.53
C ASP A 396 28.55 6.96 31.19
N ARG A 397 29.41 6.97 30.15
CA ARG A 397 29.06 7.49 28.82
C ARG A 397 28.00 6.64 28.11
N LEU A 398 28.09 5.31 28.17
CA LEU A 398 27.15 4.42 27.51
C LEU A 398 25.76 4.48 28.16
N VAL A 399 25.70 4.48 29.49
CA VAL A 399 24.44 4.57 30.24
C VAL A 399 23.79 5.95 30.05
N MET A 400 24.58 7.03 30.09
CA MET A 400 24.08 8.39 29.82
C MET A 400 23.53 8.53 28.39
N ARG A 401 24.23 7.98 27.38
CA ARG A 401 23.76 8.03 25.98
C ARG A 401 22.37 7.42 25.82
N ILE A 402 22.11 6.28 26.46
CA ILE A 402 20.78 5.64 26.41
C ILE A 402 19.74 6.50 27.15
N ARG A 403 20.09 7.01 28.34
CA ARG A 403 19.21 7.89 29.13
C ARG A 403 18.87 9.21 28.43
N ASP A 404 19.74 9.72 27.57
CA ASP A 404 19.55 10.97 26.84
C ASP A 404 18.86 10.77 25.48
N THR A 405 18.57 9.53 25.06
CA THR A 405 17.93 9.23 23.77
C THR A 405 16.52 9.81 23.67
N ASP A 406 15.76 9.74 24.76
CA ASP A 406 14.42 10.31 24.86
C ASP A 406 14.11 10.69 26.32
N ALA A 407 13.13 11.59 26.53
CA ALA A 407 12.66 11.99 27.85
C ALA A 407 12.23 10.79 28.72
N SER A 408 11.72 9.72 28.08
CA SER A 408 11.22 8.52 28.76
C SER A 408 12.21 7.36 28.90
N SER A 409 13.35 7.40 28.18
CA SER A 409 14.29 6.28 28.16
C SER A 409 15.06 6.18 29.47
N ASP A 410 15.14 4.96 30.03
CA ASP A 410 15.85 4.72 31.28
C ASP A 410 16.60 3.38 31.29
N VAL A 411 17.63 3.31 32.13
CA VAL A 411 18.48 2.13 32.29
C VAL A 411 18.59 1.77 33.76
N LEU A 412 18.14 0.55 34.07
CA LEU A 412 18.28 -0.07 35.38
C LEU A 412 19.45 -1.04 35.36
N ILE A 413 20.28 -0.98 36.41
CA ILE A 413 21.32 -1.98 36.68
C ILE A 413 21.09 -2.48 38.10
N CYS A 414 20.97 -3.79 38.26
CA CYS A 414 20.65 -4.39 39.54
C CYS A 414 21.48 -5.66 39.80
N ASN A 415 21.63 -6.01 41.07
CA ASN A 415 22.14 -7.30 41.52
C ASN A 415 21.05 -8.04 42.30
N ARG A 416 21.12 -9.36 42.34
CA ARG A 416 20.28 -10.18 43.21
C ARG A 416 20.90 -10.30 44.59
N VAL A 417 20.15 -9.93 45.62
CA VAL A 417 20.48 -10.14 47.04
C VAL A 417 19.33 -10.93 47.66
N ASP A 418 19.56 -12.21 47.95
CA ASP A 418 18.55 -13.16 48.44
C ASP A 418 17.29 -13.26 47.54
N LYS A 419 16.16 -12.74 48.04
CA LYS A 419 14.83 -12.73 47.39
C LYS A 419 14.47 -11.37 46.78
N VAL A 420 15.41 -10.42 46.75
CA VAL A 420 15.20 -9.08 46.16
C VAL A 420 16.28 -8.75 45.12
N ALA A 421 15.89 -8.01 44.11
CA ALA A 421 16.79 -7.33 43.19
C ALA A 421 17.11 -5.93 43.75
N SER A 422 18.36 -5.67 44.08
CA SER A 422 18.86 -4.37 44.52
C SER A 422 19.35 -3.57 43.32
N CYS A 423 18.85 -2.35 43.14
CA CYS A 423 19.07 -1.53 41.95
C CYS A 423 19.76 -0.20 42.30
N VAL A 424 20.71 0.22 41.46
CA VAL A 424 21.32 1.56 41.56
C VAL A 424 20.38 2.66 41.04
N PRO A 425 20.61 3.93 41.41
CA PRO A 425 19.86 5.05 40.88
C PRO A 425 19.84 5.15 39.35
N SER A 426 18.74 5.69 38.85
CA SER A 426 18.44 5.84 37.43
C SER A 426 17.73 7.16 37.14
N LYS A 427 17.44 7.46 35.86
CA LYS A 427 16.85 8.73 35.46
C LYS A 427 15.45 8.90 36.07
N LEU A 428 14.66 7.82 36.11
CA LEU A 428 13.30 7.85 36.65
C LEU A 428 13.24 7.47 38.14
N TYR A 429 14.26 6.78 38.66
CA TYR A 429 14.36 6.37 40.07
C TYR A 429 15.66 6.93 40.68
N PRO A 430 15.66 8.16 41.21
CA PRO A 430 16.87 8.88 41.61
C PRO A 430 17.53 8.36 42.89
N GLN A 431 16.86 7.48 43.62
CA GLN A 431 17.40 6.80 44.81
C GLN A 431 17.55 5.30 44.54
N ALA A 432 18.47 4.66 45.25
CA ALA A 432 18.60 3.20 45.20
C ALA A 432 17.37 2.53 45.79
N PHE A 433 16.95 1.42 45.20
CA PHE A 433 15.68 0.77 45.54
C PHE A 433 15.79 -0.74 45.36
N THR A 434 14.82 -1.48 45.91
CA THR A 434 14.75 -2.93 45.79
C THR A 434 13.45 -3.37 45.16
N ILE A 435 13.49 -4.47 44.42
CA ILE A 435 12.35 -5.09 43.76
C ILE A 435 12.24 -6.54 44.25
N PRO A 436 11.05 -7.04 44.64
CA PRO A 436 10.89 -8.46 44.96
C PRO A 436 11.13 -9.34 43.73
N MET A 437 11.87 -10.45 43.89
CA MET A 437 12.20 -11.37 42.78
C MET A 437 10.97 -12.09 42.22
N PHE A 438 9.96 -12.33 43.08
CA PHE A 438 8.75 -13.08 42.76
C PHE A 438 7.52 -12.26 43.14
N ASP A 439 6.46 -12.37 42.34
CA ASP A 439 5.16 -11.81 42.70
C ASP A 439 4.47 -12.61 43.82
N ALA A 440 3.30 -12.14 44.26
CA ALA A 440 2.53 -12.80 45.33
C ALA A 440 2.09 -14.25 44.99
N SER A 441 2.17 -14.63 43.72
CA SER A 441 1.85 -15.98 43.21
C SER A 441 3.09 -16.84 42.99
N GLY A 442 4.29 -16.32 43.27
CA GLY A 442 5.56 -17.02 43.11
C GLY A 442 6.17 -16.95 41.71
N ASN A 443 5.63 -16.15 40.80
CA ASN A 443 6.11 -16.04 39.42
C ASN A 443 7.10 -14.89 39.23
N VAL A 444 7.97 -15.03 38.23
CA VAL A 444 8.96 -14.01 37.83
C VAL A 444 8.38 -13.18 36.69
N ASN A 445 7.80 -12.03 37.03
CA ASN A 445 7.05 -11.22 36.05
C ASN A 445 7.79 -9.96 35.59
N LEU A 446 8.86 -9.54 36.27
CA LEU A 446 9.59 -8.32 35.93
C LEU A 446 10.83 -8.60 35.07
N PRO A 447 11.12 -7.76 34.05
CA PRO A 447 12.25 -7.96 33.14
C PRO A 447 13.59 -8.11 33.86
N ILE A 448 13.81 -7.30 34.90
CA ILE A 448 15.05 -7.32 35.67
C ILE A 448 15.23 -8.64 36.43
N ASN A 449 14.15 -9.21 36.97
CA ASN A 449 14.22 -10.47 37.70
C ASN A 449 14.56 -11.62 36.73
N ARG A 450 14.05 -11.58 35.49
CA ARG A 450 14.40 -12.54 34.43
C ARG A 450 15.87 -12.43 34.02
N ALA A 451 16.37 -11.21 33.82
CA ALA A 451 17.79 -11.00 33.55
C ALA A 451 18.69 -11.48 34.69
N LEU A 452 18.31 -11.27 35.95
CA LEU A 452 19.03 -11.80 37.11
C LEU A 452 18.99 -13.33 37.23
N LEU A 453 18.10 -14.00 36.50
CA LEU A 453 18.06 -15.46 36.36
C LEU A 453 18.82 -15.95 35.11
N GLY A 454 19.46 -15.05 34.36
CA GLY A 454 20.25 -15.37 33.16
C GLY A 454 19.47 -15.31 31.85
N GLU A 455 18.20 -14.90 31.86
CA GLU A 455 17.42 -14.76 30.63
C GLU A 455 17.76 -13.45 29.89
N THR A 456 17.84 -13.52 28.57
CA THR A 456 17.98 -12.33 27.70
C THR A 456 16.75 -12.22 26.82
N GLY A 457 16.12 -11.06 26.76
CA GLY A 457 14.95 -10.88 25.92
C GLY A 457 14.39 -9.47 25.90
N VAL A 458 13.26 -9.32 25.23
CA VAL A 458 12.47 -8.10 25.21
C VAL A 458 11.04 -8.45 25.57
N MET A 459 10.44 -7.67 26.46
CA MET A 459 9.03 -7.83 26.79
C MET A 459 8.34 -6.47 26.90
N LEU A 460 7.05 -6.51 26.58
CA LEU A 460 6.12 -5.42 26.83
C LEU A 460 5.56 -5.60 28.23
N THR A 461 5.78 -4.62 29.10
CA THR A 461 5.35 -4.69 30.49
C THR A 461 5.17 -3.29 31.05
N PRO A 462 4.27 -3.08 32.02
CA PRO A 462 4.28 -1.84 32.78
C PRO A 462 5.58 -1.70 33.59
N ASP A 463 6.12 -0.49 33.62
CA ASP A 463 7.22 -0.15 34.53
C ASP A 463 6.73 0.02 35.98
N LEU A 464 7.60 0.43 36.91
CA LEU A 464 7.22 0.60 38.31
C LEU A 464 6.31 1.82 38.56
N ARG A 465 6.13 2.69 37.56
CA ARG A 465 5.16 3.80 37.58
C ARG A 465 3.79 3.35 37.04
N GLY A 466 3.70 2.14 36.49
CA GLY A 466 2.50 1.62 35.81
C GLY A 466 2.39 2.06 34.34
N VAL A 467 3.44 2.65 33.76
CA VAL A 467 3.46 3.10 32.36
C VAL A 467 3.90 1.93 31.46
N PRO A 468 3.19 1.64 30.35
CA PRO A 468 3.59 0.57 29.43
C PRO A 468 4.90 0.93 28.71
N VAL A 469 5.90 0.06 28.85
CA VAL A 469 7.23 0.23 28.25
C VAL A 469 7.63 -1.00 27.43
N VAL A 470 8.49 -0.78 26.44
CA VAL A 470 9.31 -1.84 25.85
C VAL A 470 10.56 -1.98 26.73
N ALA A 471 10.73 -3.14 27.35
CA ALA A 471 11.86 -3.41 28.22
C ALA A 471 12.73 -4.52 27.63
N ALA A 472 13.96 -4.18 27.22
CA ALA A 472 14.99 -5.14 26.89
C ALA A 472 15.81 -5.44 28.14
N TYR A 473 16.00 -6.73 28.45
CA TYR A 473 16.66 -7.19 29.66
C TYR A 473 17.77 -8.17 29.31
N VAL A 474 18.94 -7.97 29.92
CA VAL A 474 20.17 -8.69 29.59
C VAL A 474 20.99 -8.93 30.87
N PRO A 475 21.48 -10.15 31.13
CA PRO A 475 22.46 -10.41 32.19
C PRO A 475 23.81 -9.81 31.82
N LEU A 476 24.52 -9.23 32.78
CA LEU A 476 25.87 -8.70 32.58
C LEU A 476 26.92 -9.80 32.81
N GLY A 477 26.88 -10.84 31.96
CA GLY A 477 27.85 -11.93 31.97
C GLY A 477 28.04 -12.57 33.35
N ARG A 478 29.29 -12.82 33.74
CA ARG A 478 29.67 -13.40 35.05
C ARG A 478 29.72 -12.39 36.20
N THR A 479 29.34 -11.13 35.99
CA THR A 479 29.41 -10.10 37.04
C THR A 479 28.36 -10.29 38.14
N GLY A 480 27.33 -11.11 37.91
CA GLY A 480 26.16 -11.24 38.79
C GLY A 480 25.16 -10.08 38.68
N LEU A 481 25.47 -9.07 37.86
CA LEU A 481 24.57 -7.95 37.60
C LEU A 481 23.64 -8.25 36.42
N ALA A 482 22.54 -7.51 36.35
CA ALA A 482 21.62 -7.49 35.22
C ALA A 482 21.31 -6.05 34.83
N MET A 483 21.01 -5.85 33.55
CA MET A 483 20.63 -4.56 32.99
C MET A 483 19.25 -4.65 32.32
N VAL A 484 18.46 -3.59 32.49
CA VAL A 484 17.22 -3.39 31.72
C VAL A 484 17.24 -2.02 31.09
N VAL A 485 17.08 -1.98 29.77
CA VAL A 485 16.85 -0.78 28.98
C VAL A 485 15.34 -0.65 28.74
N LYS A 486 14.77 0.51 29.04
CA LYS A 486 13.34 0.78 28.92
C LYS A 486 13.09 2.01 28.05
N ALA A 487 12.06 1.95 27.21
CA ALA A 487 11.53 3.08 26.46
C ALA A 487 10.00 3.06 26.49
N ASP A 488 9.36 4.23 26.62
CA ASP A 488 7.89 4.33 26.63
C ASP A 488 7.31 3.92 25.27
N ILE A 489 6.21 3.17 25.31
CA ILE A 489 5.50 2.73 24.10
C ILE A 489 5.08 3.93 23.23
N ASP A 490 4.69 5.04 23.86
CA ASP A 490 4.22 6.24 23.17
C ASP A 490 5.29 6.88 22.27
N ALA A 491 6.53 6.93 22.77
CA ALA A 491 7.66 7.44 22.02
C ALA A 491 8.03 6.50 20.87
N VAL A 492 7.95 5.18 21.12
CA VAL A 492 8.20 4.15 20.12
C VAL A 492 7.21 4.25 18.95
N PHE A 493 5.91 4.43 19.21
CA PHE A 493 4.85 4.47 18.19
C PHE A 493 4.54 5.87 17.62
N ALA A 494 5.22 6.93 18.08
CA ALA A 494 4.97 8.31 17.64
C ALA A 494 5.10 8.50 16.12
N VAL A 495 6.11 7.86 15.50
CA VAL A 495 6.34 7.94 14.05
C VAL A 495 5.23 7.24 13.26
N ILE A 496 4.72 6.10 13.75
CA ILE A 496 3.61 5.39 13.10
C ILE A 496 2.33 6.23 13.20
N ARG A 497 2.03 6.81 14.37
CA ARG A 497 0.88 7.71 14.54
C ARG A 497 0.87 8.82 13.49
N GLN A 498 2.03 9.45 13.25
CA GLN A 498 2.13 10.52 12.26
C GLN A 498 1.86 10.02 10.84
N ARG A 499 2.41 8.86 10.47
CA ARG A 499 2.17 8.24 9.16
C ARG A 499 0.72 7.80 8.98
N LEU A 500 0.08 7.28 10.03
CA LEU A 500 -1.35 6.93 10.00
C LEU A 500 -2.24 8.14 9.85
N GLY A 501 -1.90 9.27 10.47
CA GLY A 501 -2.61 10.53 10.25
C GLY A 501 -2.64 10.93 8.77
N TRP A 502 -1.49 10.83 8.09
CA TRP A 502 -1.40 11.09 6.65
C TRP A 502 -2.13 10.06 5.80
N LEU A 503 -2.03 8.77 6.15
CA LEU A 503 -2.75 7.70 5.45
C LEU A 503 -4.27 7.86 5.58
N ALA A 504 -4.77 8.20 6.76
CA ALA A 504 -6.18 8.46 7.01
C ALA A 504 -6.67 9.68 6.22
N LEU A 505 -5.88 10.76 6.16
CA LEU A 505 -6.17 11.93 5.34
C LEU A 505 -6.26 11.55 3.86
N LEU A 506 -5.27 10.80 3.35
CA LEU A 506 -5.24 10.32 1.97
C LEU A 506 -6.43 9.43 1.64
N LEU A 507 -6.75 8.46 2.48
CA LEU A 507 -7.92 7.58 2.31
C LEU A 507 -9.22 8.38 2.31
N THR A 508 -9.33 9.41 3.15
CA THR A 508 -10.51 10.30 3.20
C THR A 508 -10.65 11.09 1.90
N VAL A 509 -9.55 11.65 1.40
CA VAL A 509 -9.53 12.37 0.11
C VAL A 509 -9.92 11.44 -1.04
N LEU A 510 -9.36 10.23 -1.08
CA LEU A 510 -9.67 9.23 -2.09
C LEU A 510 -11.12 8.74 -2.04
N THR A 511 -11.70 8.56 -0.84
CA THR A 511 -13.13 8.20 -0.71
C THR A 511 -14.06 9.33 -1.13
N LEU A 512 -13.73 10.59 -0.80
CA LEU A 512 -14.48 11.77 -1.26
C LEU A 512 -14.41 11.91 -2.78
N LEU A 513 -13.22 11.77 -3.36
CA LEU A 513 -13.00 11.85 -4.81
C LEU A 513 -13.70 10.69 -5.53
N GLY A 514 -13.55 9.46 -5.05
CA GLY A 514 -14.21 8.28 -5.62
C GLY A 514 -15.74 8.40 -5.57
N THR A 515 -16.29 8.92 -4.46
CA THR A 515 -17.73 9.21 -4.33
C THR A 515 -18.17 10.29 -5.31
N TRP A 516 -17.38 11.34 -5.49
CA TRP A 516 -17.68 12.42 -6.43
C TRP A 516 -17.69 11.92 -7.88
N VAL A 517 -16.65 11.19 -8.32
CA VAL A 517 -16.53 10.61 -9.67
C VAL A 517 -17.69 9.65 -9.94
N LEU A 518 -17.96 8.73 -9.01
CA LEU A 518 -19.05 7.77 -9.17
C LEU A 518 -20.41 8.49 -9.30
N ARG A 519 -20.62 9.55 -8.52
CA ARG A 519 -21.85 10.33 -8.57
C ARG A 519 -22.01 11.08 -9.90
N GLN A 520 -20.92 11.56 -10.49
CA GLN A 520 -20.91 12.21 -11.80
C GLN A 520 -21.29 11.23 -12.93
N HIS A 521 -20.80 9.98 -12.88
CA HIS A 521 -21.05 9.00 -13.94
C HIS A 521 -22.37 8.21 -13.81
N VAL A 522 -22.84 7.91 -12.59
CA VAL A 522 -24.09 7.13 -12.39
C VAL A 522 -25.34 7.96 -12.69
N ARG A 523 -25.32 9.26 -12.38
CA ARG A 523 -26.45 10.18 -12.60
C ARG A 523 -26.97 10.25 -14.05
N PRO A 524 -26.11 10.45 -15.08
CA PRO A 524 -26.57 10.49 -16.46
C PRO A 524 -27.13 9.14 -16.93
N LEU A 525 -26.52 8.02 -16.53
CA LEU A 525 -27.03 6.68 -16.90
C LEU A 525 -28.43 6.40 -16.33
N VAL A 526 -28.68 6.74 -15.07
CA VAL A 526 -30.00 6.54 -14.44
C VAL A 526 -31.05 7.42 -15.10
N LYS A 527 -30.71 8.66 -15.47
CA LYS A 527 -31.61 9.56 -16.22
C LYS A 527 -31.93 9.03 -17.62
N GLN A 528 -30.93 8.49 -18.32
CA GLN A 528 -31.10 7.93 -19.67
C GLN A 528 -32.01 6.70 -19.64
N LEU A 529 -31.81 5.80 -18.68
CA LEU A 529 -32.64 4.60 -18.52
C LEU A 529 -34.09 4.92 -18.15
N ALA A 530 -34.31 5.92 -17.29
CA ALA A 530 -35.65 6.39 -16.94
C ALA A 530 -36.36 7.07 -18.11
N GLY A 531 -35.61 7.80 -18.95
CA GLY A 531 -36.13 8.45 -20.16
C GLY A 531 -36.59 7.45 -21.24
N GLU A 532 -35.80 6.40 -21.47
CA GLU A 532 -36.14 5.30 -22.40
C GLU A 532 -37.42 4.56 -21.98
N GLN A 533 -37.57 4.21 -20.69
CA GLN A 533 -38.77 3.55 -20.20
C GLN A 533 -40.05 4.39 -20.33
N ALA A 534 -39.96 5.71 -20.10
CA ALA A 534 -41.09 6.61 -20.29
C ALA A 534 -41.52 6.71 -21.77
N ARG A 535 -40.54 6.67 -22.69
CA ARG A 535 -40.78 6.72 -24.14
C ARG A 535 -41.53 5.49 -24.67
N CYS A 536 -41.11 4.28 -24.29
CA CYS A 536 -41.78 3.04 -24.72
C CYS A 536 -43.25 2.99 -24.28
N ARG A 537 -43.55 3.47 -23.06
CA ARG A 537 -44.93 3.49 -22.54
C ARG A 537 -45.82 4.46 -23.30
N ALA A 538 -45.30 5.65 -23.63
CA ALA A 538 -46.02 6.65 -24.43
C ALA A 538 -46.32 6.18 -25.87
N ILE A 539 -45.44 5.37 -26.46
CA ILE A 539 -45.66 4.77 -27.80
C ILE A 539 -46.83 3.78 -27.76
N LEU A 540 -46.91 2.92 -26.74
CA LEU A 540 -47.98 1.93 -26.61
C LEU A 540 -49.36 2.57 -26.32
N ASP A 541 -49.39 3.64 -25.51
CA ASP A 541 -50.62 4.34 -25.15
C ASP A 541 -51.22 5.13 -26.34
N ASN A 542 -50.40 5.53 -27.32
CA ASN A 542 -50.84 6.27 -28.52
C ASN A 542 -51.04 5.41 -29.78
N SER A 543 -50.95 4.08 -29.69
CA SER A 543 -51.22 3.17 -30.82
C SER A 543 -52.66 3.34 -31.36
N SER A 544 -52.89 3.05 -32.65
CA SER A 544 -54.24 3.01 -33.25
C SER A 544 -55.00 1.72 -32.95
N ASP A 545 -54.27 0.66 -32.62
CA ASP A 545 -54.81 -0.68 -32.40
C ASP A 545 -54.87 -1.00 -30.90
N ALA A 546 -55.86 -1.80 -30.51
CA ALA A 546 -55.97 -2.30 -29.14
C ALA A 546 -54.79 -3.24 -28.82
N PHE A 547 -53.97 -2.86 -27.83
CA PHE A 547 -52.83 -3.64 -27.37
C PHE A 547 -53.12 -4.31 -26.04
N ILE A 548 -52.90 -5.62 -25.99
CA ILE A 548 -53.12 -6.47 -24.81
C ILE A 548 -51.87 -7.31 -24.57
N GLY A 549 -51.24 -7.15 -23.40
CA GLY A 549 -50.16 -8.01 -22.93
C GLY A 549 -50.68 -9.04 -21.95
N LEU A 550 -50.24 -10.28 -22.07
CA LEU A 550 -50.57 -11.40 -21.20
C LEU A 550 -49.29 -12.03 -20.62
N ASP A 551 -49.31 -12.39 -19.35
CA ASP A 551 -48.25 -13.20 -18.75
C ASP A 551 -48.34 -14.68 -19.14
N SER A 552 -47.40 -15.50 -18.65
CA SER A 552 -47.35 -16.95 -18.91
C SER A 552 -48.57 -17.71 -18.36
N GLU A 553 -49.35 -17.11 -17.44
CA GLU A 553 -50.56 -17.69 -16.88
C GLU A 553 -51.84 -17.21 -17.59
N GLY A 554 -51.72 -16.33 -18.59
CA GLY A 554 -52.82 -15.78 -19.37
C GLY A 554 -53.57 -14.64 -18.67
N LEU A 555 -52.95 -14.02 -17.66
CA LEU A 555 -53.46 -12.82 -17.00
C LEU A 555 -53.01 -11.59 -17.76
N ILE A 556 -53.88 -10.58 -17.84
CA ILE A 556 -53.57 -9.33 -18.53
C ILE A 556 -52.53 -8.52 -17.75
N THR A 557 -51.36 -8.30 -18.35
CA THR A 557 -50.28 -7.45 -17.82
C THR A 557 -50.39 -6.02 -18.33
N ASP A 558 -50.75 -5.86 -19.61
CA ASP A 558 -50.76 -4.60 -20.32
C ASP A 558 -52.07 -4.41 -21.07
N TRP A 559 -52.59 -3.19 -21.01
CA TRP A 559 -53.88 -2.81 -21.59
C TRP A 559 -53.77 -1.33 -21.96
N ASN A 560 -53.82 -1.00 -23.25
CA ASN A 560 -53.66 0.37 -23.75
C ASN A 560 -55.01 1.08 -23.93
N LEU A 561 -54.97 2.39 -24.20
CA LEU A 561 -56.17 3.23 -24.34
C LEU A 561 -57.13 2.76 -25.45
N GLN A 562 -56.62 2.18 -26.54
CA GLN A 562 -57.48 1.65 -27.60
C GLN A 562 -58.19 0.36 -27.20
N ALA A 563 -57.56 -0.50 -26.39
CA ALA A 563 -58.23 -1.67 -25.82
C ALA A 563 -59.38 -1.27 -24.90
N GLU A 564 -59.25 -0.16 -24.17
CA GLU A 564 -60.36 0.40 -23.39
C GLU A 564 -61.52 0.85 -24.28
N ARG A 565 -61.23 1.51 -25.40
CA ARG A 565 -62.26 1.98 -26.35
C ARG A 565 -62.94 0.84 -27.11
N LEU A 566 -62.18 -0.17 -27.52
CA LEU A 566 -62.67 -1.27 -28.34
C LEU A 566 -63.50 -2.27 -27.55
N PHE A 567 -63.16 -2.54 -26.29
CA PHE A 567 -63.81 -3.57 -25.46
C PHE A 567 -64.63 -3.02 -24.28
N GLY A 568 -64.47 -1.74 -23.91
CA GLY A 568 -65.28 -1.08 -22.88
C GLY A 568 -64.83 -1.31 -21.43
N TYR A 569 -63.65 -1.89 -21.21
CA TYR A 569 -63.02 -2.13 -19.89
C TYR A 569 -61.83 -1.19 -19.67
N THR A 570 -61.72 -0.56 -18.50
CA THR A 570 -60.54 0.26 -18.17
C THR A 570 -59.33 -0.60 -17.84
N ALA A 571 -58.12 -0.07 -18.01
CA ALA A 571 -56.87 -0.79 -17.71
C ALA A 571 -56.75 -1.23 -16.24
N ALA A 572 -57.37 -0.48 -15.32
CA ALA A 572 -57.41 -0.85 -13.89
C ALA A 572 -58.34 -2.04 -13.62
N GLU A 573 -59.41 -2.18 -14.41
CA GLU A 573 -60.35 -3.30 -14.32
C GLU A 573 -59.83 -4.55 -15.06
N ALA A 574 -59.13 -4.35 -16.17
CA ALA A 574 -58.63 -5.42 -17.02
C ALA A 574 -57.33 -6.07 -16.52
N ARG A 575 -56.39 -5.29 -15.95
CA ARG A 575 -55.09 -5.84 -15.50
C ARG A 575 -55.25 -6.81 -14.33
N GLY A 576 -54.58 -7.95 -14.44
CA GLY A 576 -54.67 -9.05 -13.47
C GLY A 576 -55.92 -9.93 -13.61
N GLN A 577 -56.80 -9.65 -14.57
CA GLN A 577 -57.92 -10.53 -14.94
C GLN A 577 -57.53 -11.50 -16.06
N ARG A 578 -58.29 -12.58 -16.21
CA ARG A 578 -58.14 -13.52 -17.32
C ARG A 578 -58.79 -12.95 -18.58
N VAL A 579 -58.04 -12.90 -19.68
CA VAL A 579 -58.53 -12.37 -20.96
C VAL A 579 -59.78 -13.09 -21.49
N ALA A 580 -59.89 -14.40 -21.20
CA ALA A 580 -61.03 -15.23 -21.59
C ALA A 580 -62.35 -14.80 -20.94
N GLU A 581 -62.30 -14.19 -19.76
CA GLU A 581 -63.49 -13.75 -19.03
C GLU A 581 -64.02 -12.41 -19.52
N LEU A 582 -63.16 -11.59 -20.14
CA LEU A 582 -63.50 -10.24 -20.58
C LEU A 582 -63.94 -10.18 -22.05
N ILE A 583 -63.12 -10.69 -22.96
CA ILE A 583 -63.28 -10.37 -24.41
C ILE A 583 -63.53 -11.59 -25.30
N ILE A 584 -63.47 -12.80 -24.74
CA ILE A 584 -63.70 -14.04 -25.52
C ILE A 584 -65.15 -14.50 -25.34
N PRO A 585 -65.91 -14.70 -26.44
CA PRO A 585 -67.29 -15.18 -26.38
C PRO A 585 -67.43 -16.50 -25.62
N PRO A 586 -68.50 -16.73 -24.83
CA PRO A 586 -68.66 -17.91 -23.97
C PRO A 586 -68.47 -19.25 -24.69
N GLU A 587 -68.99 -19.35 -25.91
CA GLU A 587 -68.90 -20.52 -26.79
C GLU A 587 -67.47 -20.85 -27.24
N SER A 588 -66.56 -19.87 -27.21
CA SER A 588 -65.16 -20.01 -27.65
C SER A 588 -64.14 -20.03 -26.51
N ARG A 589 -64.57 -19.83 -25.24
CA ARG A 589 -63.65 -19.78 -24.07
C ARG A 589 -62.88 -21.07 -23.86
N ALA A 590 -63.55 -22.22 -23.93
CA ALA A 590 -62.90 -23.53 -23.72
C ALA A 590 -61.82 -23.81 -24.77
N ALA A 591 -62.07 -23.42 -26.03
CA ALA A 591 -61.08 -23.54 -27.11
C ALA A 591 -59.90 -22.58 -26.92
N HIS A 592 -60.16 -21.36 -26.45
CA HIS A 592 -59.14 -20.37 -26.14
C HIS A 592 -58.23 -20.82 -24.98
N GLU A 593 -58.79 -21.34 -23.89
CA GLU A 593 -58.02 -21.83 -22.74
C GLU A 593 -57.12 -23.02 -23.10
N ALA A 594 -57.61 -23.96 -23.90
CA ALA A 594 -56.82 -25.07 -24.41
C ALA A 594 -55.65 -24.59 -25.30
N GLY A 595 -55.90 -23.57 -26.14
CA GLY A 595 -54.88 -22.91 -26.94
C GLY A 595 -53.80 -22.22 -26.09
N MET A 596 -54.20 -21.52 -25.02
CA MET A 596 -53.29 -20.83 -24.12
C MET A 596 -52.38 -21.79 -23.33
N ALA A 597 -52.89 -22.96 -22.94
CA ALA A 597 -52.10 -24.01 -22.29
C ALA A 597 -51.06 -24.66 -23.22
N HIS A 598 -51.34 -24.70 -24.54
CA HIS A 598 -50.36 -25.12 -25.53
C HIS A 598 -49.31 -24.04 -25.80
N PHE A 599 -49.75 -22.79 -25.93
CA PHE A 599 -48.89 -21.62 -26.15
C PHE A 599 -47.84 -21.46 -25.04
N ARG A 600 -48.25 -21.59 -23.77
CA ARG A 600 -47.37 -21.48 -22.61
C ARG A 600 -46.15 -22.41 -22.67
N ARG A 601 -46.33 -23.61 -23.23
CA ARG A 601 -45.29 -24.66 -23.30
C ARG A 601 -44.41 -24.57 -24.54
N THR A 602 -44.92 -24.04 -25.65
CA THR A 602 -44.29 -24.16 -26.96
C THR A 602 -43.94 -22.81 -27.59
N GLY A 603 -44.52 -21.71 -27.11
CA GLY A 603 -44.46 -20.40 -27.75
C GLY A 603 -45.18 -20.34 -29.10
N GLN A 604 -45.86 -21.42 -29.50
CA GLN A 604 -46.52 -21.58 -30.79
C GLN A 604 -48.02 -21.79 -30.58
N GLY A 605 -48.81 -21.36 -31.56
CA GLY A 605 -50.26 -21.50 -31.52
C GLY A 605 -50.87 -21.06 -32.85
N ARG A 606 -52.13 -21.48 -33.10
CA ARG A 606 -52.83 -21.22 -34.37
C ARG A 606 -53.01 -19.73 -34.68
N VAL A 607 -52.84 -18.86 -33.68
CA VAL A 607 -53.04 -17.41 -33.76
C VAL A 607 -51.73 -16.62 -33.57
N VAL A 608 -50.59 -17.30 -33.42
CA VAL A 608 -49.28 -16.69 -33.19
C VAL A 608 -48.60 -16.41 -34.53
N ASN A 609 -48.11 -15.19 -34.74
CA ASN A 609 -47.52 -14.71 -36.01
C ASN A 609 -48.46 -14.81 -37.24
N GLN A 610 -49.77 -14.95 -37.02
CA GLN A 610 -50.79 -14.95 -38.06
C GLN A 610 -51.87 -13.94 -37.71
N ARG A 611 -52.39 -13.25 -38.73
CA ARG A 611 -53.61 -12.46 -38.58
C ARG A 611 -54.80 -13.37 -38.75
N VAL A 612 -55.65 -13.41 -37.74
CA VAL A 612 -56.84 -14.26 -37.71
C VAL A 612 -58.06 -13.41 -37.44
N GLU A 613 -59.09 -13.54 -38.28
CA GLU A 613 -60.40 -12.95 -38.04
C GLU A 613 -61.18 -13.89 -37.11
N LEU A 614 -61.70 -13.33 -36.02
CA LEU A 614 -62.42 -14.06 -34.99
C LEU A 614 -63.42 -13.15 -34.27
N MET A 615 -64.41 -13.78 -33.66
CA MET A 615 -65.41 -13.07 -32.88
C MET A 615 -64.82 -12.71 -31.52
N ALA A 616 -64.78 -11.42 -31.22
CA ALA A 616 -64.58 -10.95 -29.86
C ALA A 616 -65.89 -10.40 -29.30
N GLN A 617 -65.95 -10.32 -27.97
CA GLN A 617 -67.10 -9.80 -27.26
C GLN A 617 -66.73 -8.47 -26.59
N HIS A 618 -67.58 -7.47 -26.78
CA HIS A 618 -67.52 -6.22 -26.04
C HIS A 618 -68.19 -6.37 -24.67
N ARG A 619 -67.89 -5.48 -23.71
CA ARG A 619 -68.48 -5.44 -22.37
C ARG A 619 -70.02 -5.55 -22.33
N ASP A 620 -70.72 -4.96 -23.31
CA ASP A 620 -72.20 -4.97 -23.39
C ASP A 620 -72.77 -6.25 -24.02
N GLY A 621 -71.92 -7.20 -24.39
CA GLY A 621 -72.30 -8.49 -24.95
C GLY A 621 -72.37 -8.52 -26.48
N ARG A 622 -72.26 -7.39 -27.19
CA ARG A 622 -72.26 -7.38 -28.66
C ARG A 622 -71.02 -8.09 -29.20
N GLN A 623 -71.22 -8.89 -30.24
CA GLN A 623 -70.11 -9.55 -30.92
C GLN A 623 -69.50 -8.59 -31.95
N LEU A 624 -68.17 -8.54 -31.95
CA LEU A 624 -67.37 -7.73 -32.86
C LEU A 624 -66.58 -8.69 -33.76
N ASP A 625 -66.67 -8.48 -35.08
CA ASP A 625 -65.77 -9.11 -36.04
C ASP A 625 -64.39 -8.44 -35.89
N VAL A 626 -63.44 -9.13 -35.25
CA VAL A 626 -62.10 -8.58 -35.03
C VAL A 626 -61.00 -9.36 -35.74
N GLU A 627 -60.05 -8.64 -36.31
CA GLU A 627 -58.75 -9.13 -36.77
C GLU A 627 -57.76 -9.05 -35.60
N LEU A 628 -57.18 -10.18 -35.20
CA LEU A 628 -56.22 -10.33 -34.10
C LEU A 628 -54.85 -10.78 -34.62
N SER A 629 -53.77 -10.21 -34.08
CA SER A 629 -52.39 -10.69 -34.28
C SER A 629 -51.68 -10.85 -32.93
N VAL A 630 -51.14 -12.05 -32.63
CA VAL A 630 -50.45 -12.35 -31.37
C VAL A 630 -48.97 -12.66 -31.61
N ALA A 631 -48.09 -12.02 -30.85
CA ALA A 631 -46.65 -12.26 -30.82
C ALA A 631 -46.21 -12.93 -29.51
N ALA A 632 -45.28 -13.88 -29.59
CA ALA A 632 -44.74 -14.59 -28.44
C ALA A 632 -43.46 -13.92 -27.92
N VAL A 633 -43.37 -13.73 -26.60
CA VAL A 633 -42.19 -13.19 -25.92
C VAL A 633 -41.74 -14.17 -24.83
N ALA A 634 -40.46 -14.54 -24.84
CA ALA A 634 -39.90 -15.43 -23.82
C ALA A 634 -39.89 -14.73 -22.44
N ALA A 635 -40.47 -15.37 -21.42
CA ALA A 635 -40.58 -14.83 -20.07
C ALA A 635 -40.42 -15.92 -19.00
N GLY A 636 -39.25 -15.96 -18.34
CA GLY A 636 -38.96 -16.94 -17.28
C GLY A 636 -39.06 -18.39 -17.76
N ASP A 637 -39.91 -19.19 -17.12
CA ASP A 637 -40.13 -20.62 -17.41
C ASP A 637 -41.20 -20.88 -18.50
N GLY A 638 -41.60 -19.86 -19.27
CA GLY A 638 -42.61 -19.97 -20.33
C GLY A 638 -42.63 -18.81 -21.33
N TYR A 639 -43.74 -18.68 -22.07
CA TYR A 639 -43.96 -17.62 -23.06
C TYR A 639 -45.11 -16.70 -22.64
N ALA A 640 -44.87 -15.39 -22.69
CA ALA A 640 -45.86 -14.33 -22.59
C ALA A 640 -46.40 -13.97 -23.99
N ALA A 641 -47.62 -13.42 -24.06
CA ALA A 641 -48.26 -13.05 -25.32
C ALA A 641 -48.51 -11.54 -25.41
N HIS A 642 -48.23 -10.96 -26.58
CA HIS A 642 -48.60 -9.59 -26.91
C HIS A 642 -49.54 -9.58 -28.11
N ALA A 643 -50.73 -9.02 -27.96
CA ALA A 643 -51.80 -9.05 -28.96
C ALA A 643 -52.18 -7.64 -29.44
N PHE A 644 -52.40 -7.52 -30.75
CA PHE A 644 -53.00 -6.34 -31.41
C PHE A 644 -54.37 -6.72 -32.01
N VAL A 645 -55.40 -5.92 -31.80
CA VAL A 645 -56.80 -6.22 -32.21
C VAL A 645 -57.48 -5.06 -32.95
N ARG A 646 -58.25 -5.35 -34.03
CA ARG A 646 -58.91 -4.38 -34.94
C ARG A 646 -60.30 -4.83 -35.44
N ASP A 647 -61.29 -3.95 -35.62
CA ASP A 647 -62.69 -4.28 -36.09
C ASP A 647 -62.85 -4.24 -37.63
N VAL A 648 -63.60 -5.17 -38.26
CA VAL A 648 -63.76 -5.33 -39.74
C VAL A 648 -65.20 -5.44 -40.29
N SER A 649 -66.23 -5.13 -39.50
CA SER A 649 -67.65 -5.43 -39.81
C SER A 649 -68.25 -4.80 -41.10
N GLN A 650 -67.71 -3.68 -41.61
CA GLN A 650 -68.32 -2.87 -42.68
C GLN A 650 -68.00 -3.34 -44.12
N ARG A 651 -67.06 -4.28 -44.29
CA ARG A 651 -66.47 -4.64 -45.60
C ARG A 651 -67.29 -5.63 -46.44
N LYS A 652 -68.30 -6.33 -45.89
CA LYS A 652 -68.92 -7.53 -46.52
C LYS A 652 -70.16 -7.32 -47.42
N ALA A 653 -70.80 -6.14 -47.48
CA ALA A 653 -72.16 -6.00 -48.06
C ALA A 653 -72.29 -5.74 -49.59
N THR A 654 -71.23 -5.44 -50.35
CA THR A 654 -71.35 -4.70 -51.65
C THR A 654 -71.16 -5.51 -52.97
N ALA A 655 -71.07 -6.85 -52.98
CA ALA A 655 -70.46 -7.60 -54.11
C ALA A 655 -71.35 -8.22 -55.24
N ARG A 656 -72.68 -8.00 -55.34
CA ARG A 656 -73.58 -8.83 -56.21
C ARG A 656 -74.09 -8.27 -57.58
N GLN A 657 -73.65 -7.12 -58.13
CA GLN A 657 -74.33 -6.42 -59.27
C GLN A 657 -73.58 -6.28 -60.65
N LEU A 658 -72.46 -6.98 -60.97
CA LEU A 658 -71.47 -6.52 -62.00
C LEU A 658 -71.34 -7.27 -63.38
N ALA A 659 -72.03 -8.37 -63.69
CA ALA A 659 -71.54 -9.39 -64.66
C ALA A 659 -71.70 -9.25 -66.21
N ALA A 660 -72.35 -8.24 -66.80
CA ALA A 660 -72.67 -8.22 -68.27
C ALA A 660 -71.88 -7.21 -69.15
N SER A 661 -71.05 -6.34 -68.56
CA SER A 661 -70.25 -5.31 -69.26
C SER A 661 -68.88 -5.83 -69.79
N GLU A 662 -68.50 -7.07 -69.48
CA GLU A 662 -67.10 -7.49 -69.41
C GLU A 662 -66.42 -8.03 -70.70
N GLN A 663 -67.13 -8.44 -71.76
CA GLN A 663 -66.51 -9.22 -72.85
C GLN A 663 -65.73 -8.41 -73.90
N ARG A 664 -66.10 -7.15 -74.18
CA ARG A 664 -65.48 -6.31 -75.24
C ARG A 664 -64.15 -5.66 -74.82
N MET A 665 -63.95 -5.45 -73.53
CA MET A 665 -62.69 -4.94 -72.96
C MET A 665 -61.52 -5.93 -73.11
N ARG A 666 -61.79 -7.22 -73.44
CA ARG A 666 -60.82 -8.33 -73.47
C ARG A 666 -59.81 -8.31 -74.61
N ASP A 667 -60.20 -7.95 -75.83
CA ASP A 667 -59.33 -8.17 -76.99
C ASP A 667 -58.27 -7.07 -77.21
N VAL A 668 -58.54 -5.83 -76.78
CA VAL A 668 -57.64 -4.68 -77.01
C VAL A 668 -56.44 -4.67 -76.06
N THR A 669 -56.64 -5.08 -74.82
CA THR A 669 -55.58 -5.06 -73.79
C THR A 669 -54.55 -6.17 -73.97
N ASN A 670 -54.84 -7.23 -74.74
CA ASN A 670 -53.94 -8.36 -74.97
C ASN A 670 -52.77 -8.08 -75.94
N ALA A 671 -52.82 -6.99 -76.73
CA ALA A 671 -51.77 -6.64 -77.71
C ALA A 671 -50.65 -5.72 -77.18
N ILE A 672 -50.76 -5.22 -75.94
CA ILE A 672 -49.79 -4.32 -75.30
C ILE A 672 -48.75 -5.14 -74.52
N PRO A 673 -47.43 -4.89 -74.64
CA PRO A 673 -46.37 -5.65 -73.95
C PRO A 673 -46.21 -5.22 -72.47
N ALA A 674 -47.34 -5.12 -71.76
CA ALA A 674 -47.44 -4.79 -70.35
C ALA A 674 -48.50 -5.69 -69.70
N MET A 675 -48.33 -5.97 -68.41
CA MET A 675 -49.41 -6.59 -67.64
C MET A 675 -50.47 -5.53 -67.38
N VAL A 676 -51.66 -5.71 -67.97
CA VAL A 676 -52.75 -4.74 -67.90
C VAL A 676 -53.90 -5.34 -67.10
N GLY A 677 -54.30 -4.64 -66.04
CA GLY A 677 -55.54 -4.93 -65.34
C GLY A 677 -56.36 -3.67 -65.12
N VAL A 678 -57.68 -3.80 -65.16
CA VAL A 678 -58.60 -2.72 -64.77
C VAL A 678 -59.12 -3.06 -63.40
N PHE A 679 -59.06 -2.08 -62.52
CA PHE A 679 -59.44 -2.22 -61.15
C PHE A 679 -60.45 -1.12 -60.82
N ASP A 680 -61.48 -1.46 -60.05
CA ASP A 680 -62.49 -0.49 -59.63
C ASP A 680 -61.91 0.48 -58.58
N ALA A 681 -62.72 1.39 -58.05
CA ALA A 681 -62.26 2.37 -57.07
C ALA A 681 -61.76 1.76 -55.74
N GLN A 682 -61.74 0.43 -55.64
CA GLN A 682 -61.43 -0.41 -54.48
C GLN A 682 -60.46 -1.54 -54.83
N GLU A 683 -59.73 -1.40 -55.95
CA GLU A 683 -58.56 -2.22 -56.27
C GLU A 683 -58.84 -3.71 -56.54
N ARG A 684 -60.09 -4.06 -56.87
CA ARG A 684 -60.43 -5.43 -57.29
C ARG A 684 -60.35 -5.54 -58.79
N CYS A 685 -59.76 -6.64 -59.29
CA CYS A 685 -59.52 -6.84 -60.72
C CYS A 685 -60.85 -6.97 -61.46
N VAL A 686 -61.38 -5.90 -62.03
CA VAL A 686 -62.55 -5.95 -62.92
C VAL A 686 -62.17 -6.64 -64.24
N PHE A 687 -60.87 -6.63 -64.57
CA PHE A 687 -60.36 -7.10 -65.84
C PHE A 687 -58.85 -7.38 -65.77
N ALA A 688 -58.37 -8.45 -66.37
CA ALA A 688 -56.95 -8.69 -66.60
C ALA A 688 -56.70 -9.25 -68.00
N ASN A 689 -55.63 -8.79 -68.63
CA ASN A 689 -55.18 -9.28 -69.92
C ASN A 689 -54.37 -10.58 -69.77
N ASP A 690 -54.24 -11.35 -70.85
CA ASP A 690 -53.64 -12.69 -70.86
C ASP A 690 -52.18 -12.72 -70.39
N LEU A 691 -51.43 -11.62 -70.59
CA LEU A 691 -50.06 -11.49 -70.11
C LEU A 691 -50.00 -11.42 -68.58
N ALA A 692 -50.91 -10.67 -67.94
CA ALA A 692 -51.02 -10.61 -66.48
C ALA A 692 -51.45 -11.97 -65.89
N LEU A 693 -52.39 -12.65 -66.54
CA LEU A 693 -52.86 -13.97 -66.11
C LEU A 693 -51.75 -15.03 -66.12
N LYS A 694 -50.97 -15.08 -67.21
CA LYS A 694 -49.86 -16.02 -67.36
C LYS A 694 -48.72 -15.75 -66.38
N VAL A 695 -48.34 -14.49 -66.20
CA VAL A 695 -47.24 -14.10 -65.31
C VAL A 695 -47.52 -14.47 -63.85
N HIS A 696 -48.74 -14.20 -63.38
CA HIS A 696 -49.11 -14.48 -62.00
C HIS A 696 -49.62 -15.90 -61.79
N ASN A 697 -49.60 -16.71 -62.84
CA ASN A 697 -50.09 -18.09 -62.86
C ASN A 697 -51.52 -18.21 -62.30
N VAL A 698 -52.37 -17.26 -62.71
CA VAL A 698 -53.77 -17.17 -62.30
C VAL A 698 -54.63 -17.58 -63.47
N ASP A 699 -55.51 -18.56 -63.23
CA ASP A 699 -56.47 -19.02 -64.22
C ASP A 699 -57.49 -17.92 -64.55
N ARG A 700 -57.90 -17.79 -65.81
CA ARG A 700 -58.73 -16.67 -66.30
C ARG A 700 -60.04 -16.55 -65.53
N ASP A 701 -60.68 -17.68 -65.25
CA ASP A 701 -61.96 -17.75 -64.52
C ASP A 701 -61.81 -17.43 -63.01
N LYS A 702 -60.56 -17.27 -62.51
CA LYS A 702 -60.20 -16.87 -61.13
C LYS A 702 -59.67 -15.44 -61.02
N ALA A 703 -59.50 -14.74 -62.14
CA ALA A 703 -58.83 -13.45 -62.15
C ALA A 703 -59.78 -12.25 -62.03
N ILE A 704 -60.98 -12.33 -62.61
CA ILE A 704 -62.01 -11.30 -62.45
C ILE A 704 -62.50 -11.32 -60.99
N GLY A 705 -62.48 -10.17 -60.32
CA GLY A 705 -62.73 -9.93 -58.91
C GLY A 705 -61.53 -10.18 -57.98
N LEU A 706 -60.47 -10.80 -58.49
CA LEU A 706 -59.27 -11.10 -57.71
C LEU A 706 -58.71 -9.78 -57.18
N PRO A 707 -58.61 -9.58 -55.85
CA PRO A 707 -57.96 -8.41 -55.30
C PRO A 707 -56.61 -8.34 -55.97
N MET A 708 -56.28 -7.16 -56.46
CA MET A 708 -54.97 -6.92 -57.01
C MET A 708 -53.88 -7.43 -56.04
N ARG A 709 -54.16 -7.49 -54.72
CA ARG A 709 -53.38 -8.18 -53.66
C ARG A 709 -53.01 -9.62 -53.89
N ASP A 710 -54.02 -10.41 -54.20
CA ASP A 710 -53.88 -11.84 -54.22
C ASP A 710 -53.46 -12.30 -55.62
N GLY A 711 -53.93 -11.58 -56.65
CA GLY A 711 -53.52 -11.83 -58.03
C GLY A 711 -52.07 -11.46 -58.29
N LEU A 712 -51.58 -10.35 -57.75
CA LEU A 712 -50.17 -10.01 -57.87
C LEU A 712 -49.29 -10.77 -56.87
N GLY A 713 -49.90 -11.34 -55.82
CA GLY A 713 -49.23 -11.90 -54.66
C GLY A 713 -48.95 -10.82 -53.62
N GLU A 714 -49.11 -11.18 -52.35
CA GLU A 714 -49.04 -10.28 -51.19
C GLU A 714 -47.85 -9.30 -51.28
N ALA A 715 -46.66 -9.80 -51.65
CA ALA A 715 -45.44 -9.02 -51.81
C ALA A 715 -45.51 -7.96 -52.92
N SER A 716 -46.17 -8.25 -54.06
CA SER A 716 -46.27 -7.34 -55.21
C SER A 716 -47.32 -6.26 -55.03
N TYR A 717 -48.41 -6.51 -54.31
CA TYR A 717 -49.50 -5.54 -54.19
C TYR A 717 -49.35 -4.55 -53.05
N ALA A 718 -48.67 -4.95 -51.96
CA ALA A 718 -48.27 -3.99 -50.95
C ALA A 718 -47.53 -2.78 -51.57
N LEU A 719 -46.87 -3.00 -52.71
CA LEU A 719 -46.23 -1.97 -53.51
C LEU A 719 -47.18 -0.99 -54.22
N HIS A 720 -48.38 -1.45 -54.59
CA HIS A 720 -49.34 -0.68 -55.37
C HIS A 720 -50.33 0.10 -54.51
N GLU A 721 -50.57 -0.31 -53.25
CA GLU A 721 -51.68 0.16 -52.39
C GLU A 721 -51.77 1.69 -52.24
N ALA A 722 -50.67 2.36 -51.96
CA ALA A 722 -50.70 3.81 -51.71
C ALA A 722 -51.01 4.62 -52.98
N HIS A 723 -50.41 4.22 -54.10
CA HIS A 723 -50.64 4.85 -55.41
C HIS A 723 -52.02 4.52 -55.94
N VAL A 724 -52.60 3.39 -55.52
CA VAL A 724 -54.00 3.15 -55.77
C VAL A 724 -54.86 4.18 -55.03
N LYS A 725 -54.63 4.47 -53.75
CA LYS A 725 -55.39 5.55 -53.08
C LYS A 725 -55.31 6.92 -53.76
N ALA A 726 -54.17 7.30 -54.33
CA ALA A 726 -54.01 8.59 -54.99
C ALA A 726 -54.60 8.63 -56.42
N VAL A 727 -54.53 7.53 -57.18
CA VAL A 727 -55.23 7.42 -58.47
C VAL A 727 -56.74 7.56 -58.32
N LEU A 728 -57.27 7.09 -57.19
CA LEU A 728 -58.69 7.18 -56.82
C LEU A 728 -59.15 8.57 -56.43
N GLN A 729 -58.23 9.44 -55.99
CA GLN A 729 -58.49 10.87 -55.81
C GLN A 729 -58.44 11.64 -57.14
N GLY A 730 -58.26 10.94 -58.27
CA GLY A 730 -58.32 11.49 -59.62
C GLY A 730 -57.00 11.94 -60.20
N GLN A 731 -55.92 11.60 -59.51
CA GLN A 731 -54.56 11.99 -59.88
C GLN A 731 -53.82 10.79 -60.44
N ARG A 732 -53.45 10.81 -61.73
CA ARG A 732 -52.65 9.73 -62.32
C ARG A 732 -51.38 9.47 -61.50
N GLN A 733 -51.18 8.20 -61.12
CA GLN A 733 -50.02 7.78 -60.36
C GLN A 733 -49.09 6.94 -61.24
N THR A 734 -47.80 7.13 -61.03
CA THR A 734 -46.74 6.33 -61.64
C THR A 734 -45.67 6.13 -60.60
N PHE A 735 -45.28 4.89 -60.38
CA PHE A 735 -44.36 4.49 -59.33
C PHE A 735 -43.65 3.20 -59.69
N GLU A 736 -42.55 2.92 -59.02
CA GLU A 736 -41.75 1.71 -59.27
C GLU A 736 -41.81 0.79 -58.06
N GLY A 737 -41.76 -0.52 -58.30
CA GLY A 737 -41.77 -1.54 -57.28
C GLY A 737 -40.79 -2.67 -57.53
N SER A 738 -40.48 -3.43 -56.49
CA SER A 738 -39.60 -4.60 -56.59
C SER A 738 -40.14 -5.79 -55.83
N LEU A 739 -40.07 -6.97 -56.42
CA LEU A 739 -40.63 -8.22 -55.90
C LEU A 739 -39.73 -9.39 -56.32
N PRO A 740 -39.70 -10.51 -55.57
CA PRO A 740 -38.97 -11.71 -55.97
C PRO A 740 -39.44 -12.18 -57.36
N TRP A 741 -38.52 -12.33 -58.31
CA TRP A 741 -38.81 -12.58 -59.71
C TRP A 741 -37.77 -13.53 -60.31
N ARG A 742 -38.20 -14.74 -60.68
CA ARG A 742 -37.33 -15.85 -61.11
C ARG A 742 -36.21 -16.13 -60.08
N ASP A 743 -34.95 -16.25 -60.52
CA ASP A 743 -33.78 -16.58 -59.70
C ASP A 743 -33.24 -15.38 -58.87
N GLY A 744 -33.97 -14.28 -58.76
CA GLY A 744 -33.54 -13.05 -58.09
C GLY A 744 -34.69 -12.08 -57.74
N THR A 745 -34.39 -10.78 -57.61
CA THR A 745 -35.40 -9.72 -57.40
C THR A 745 -35.67 -8.98 -58.71
N GLY A 746 -36.94 -8.89 -59.11
CA GLY A 746 -37.39 -8.12 -60.26
C GLY A 746 -37.84 -6.72 -59.87
N TYR A 747 -37.70 -5.77 -60.78
CA TYR A 747 -38.13 -4.38 -60.61
C TYR A 747 -39.13 -4.01 -61.71
N PHE A 748 -40.18 -3.29 -61.35
CA PHE A 748 -41.33 -3.03 -62.20
C PHE A 748 -41.73 -1.56 -62.11
N GLN A 749 -42.01 -0.92 -63.24
CA GLN A 749 -42.61 0.41 -63.28
C GLN A 749 -44.10 0.27 -63.53
N ILE A 750 -44.88 0.93 -62.69
CA ILE A 750 -46.30 0.71 -62.56
C ILE A 750 -47.01 2.04 -62.77
N HIS A 751 -47.99 2.02 -63.66
CA HIS A 751 -48.86 3.16 -63.92
C HIS A 751 -50.28 2.84 -63.50
N LEU A 752 -50.86 3.74 -62.72
CA LEU A 752 -52.25 3.72 -62.31
C LEU A 752 -52.92 4.98 -62.89
N VAL A 753 -53.91 4.80 -63.76
CA VAL A 753 -54.62 5.91 -64.41
C VAL A 753 -56.07 5.97 -63.91
N PRO A 754 -56.58 7.13 -63.43
CA PRO A 754 -57.93 7.24 -62.91
C PRO A 754 -58.93 7.08 -64.05
N MET A 755 -59.91 6.22 -63.87
CA MET A 755 -61.10 6.17 -64.70
C MET A 755 -62.16 7.06 -64.07
N ARG A 756 -62.84 7.91 -64.84
CA ARG A 756 -63.87 8.86 -64.35
C ARG A 756 -65.24 8.54 -64.91
N ASP A 757 -66.28 8.93 -64.18
CA ASP A 757 -67.68 8.74 -64.56
C ASP A 757 -68.15 9.80 -65.57
N ALA A 758 -68.75 9.37 -66.69
CA ALA A 758 -69.11 10.20 -67.84
C ALA A 758 -70.25 11.22 -67.59
N GLN A 759 -70.96 11.14 -66.45
CA GLN A 759 -72.03 12.09 -66.09
C GLN A 759 -71.69 13.04 -64.92
N THR A 760 -70.68 12.76 -64.08
CA THR A 760 -70.36 13.56 -62.86
C THR A 760 -68.89 14.00 -62.72
N ASP A 761 -68.00 13.49 -63.56
CA ASP A 761 -66.55 13.78 -63.56
C ASP A 761 -65.77 13.35 -62.30
N ALA A 762 -66.39 12.59 -61.39
CA ALA A 762 -65.72 11.91 -60.28
C ALA A 762 -65.06 10.58 -60.71
N VAL A 763 -64.12 10.07 -59.93
CA VAL A 763 -63.26 8.92 -60.31
C VAL A 763 -63.93 7.59 -59.92
N SER A 764 -64.16 6.72 -60.91
CA SER A 764 -64.89 5.45 -60.81
C SER A 764 -64.02 4.19 -60.68
N GLY A 765 -62.71 4.30 -60.92
CA GLY A 765 -61.75 3.21 -60.79
C GLY A 765 -60.41 3.59 -61.38
N PHE A 766 -59.59 2.62 -61.76
CA PHE A 766 -58.31 2.89 -62.40
C PHE A 766 -57.80 1.75 -63.29
N TYR A 767 -57.01 2.12 -64.28
CA TYR A 767 -56.25 1.19 -65.11
C TYR A 767 -54.87 0.99 -64.51
N LEU A 768 -54.49 -0.26 -64.25
CA LEU A 768 -53.14 -0.68 -63.88
C LEU A 768 -52.40 -1.18 -65.12
N MET A 769 -51.21 -0.64 -65.35
CA MET A 769 -50.25 -1.17 -66.32
C MET A 769 -48.89 -1.34 -65.64
N THR A 770 -48.32 -2.53 -65.73
CA THR A 770 -47.03 -2.86 -65.10
C THR A 770 -46.02 -3.32 -66.16
N PHE A 771 -44.88 -2.62 -66.22
CA PHE A 771 -43.74 -2.88 -67.10
C PHE A 771 -42.56 -3.44 -66.30
N ASP A 772 -41.89 -4.48 -66.81
CA ASP A 772 -40.66 -5.02 -66.21
C ASP A 772 -39.46 -4.09 -66.53
N ILE A 773 -38.87 -3.48 -65.50
CA ILE A 773 -37.68 -2.63 -65.56
C ILE A 773 -36.47 -3.25 -64.85
N THR A 774 -36.50 -4.57 -64.60
CA THR A 774 -35.51 -5.29 -63.76
C THR A 774 -34.08 -5.04 -64.22
N ALA A 775 -33.83 -5.05 -65.53
CA ALA A 775 -32.50 -4.80 -66.10
C ALA A 775 -31.98 -3.38 -65.83
N LEU A 776 -32.86 -2.37 -65.91
CA LEU A 776 -32.53 -0.98 -65.65
C LEU A 776 -32.28 -0.74 -64.16
N ARG A 777 -33.14 -1.28 -63.30
CA ARG A 777 -33.09 -1.02 -61.85
C ARG A 777 -32.02 -1.83 -61.12
N SER A 778 -31.67 -3.02 -61.61
CA SER A 778 -30.51 -3.78 -61.11
C SER A 778 -29.19 -3.04 -61.39
N ALA A 779 -29.07 -2.33 -62.51
CA ALA A 779 -27.93 -1.47 -62.78
C ALA A 779 -27.91 -0.24 -61.84
N GLN A 780 -29.07 0.38 -61.62
CA GLN A 780 -29.23 1.52 -60.72
C GLN A 780 -28.96 1.18 -59.24
N LEU A 781 -29.45 0.04 -58.75
CA LEU A 781 -29.21 -0.41 -57.38
C LEU A 781 -27.80 -0.94 -57.17
N LYS A 782 -27.14 -1.44 -58.21
CA LYS A 782 -25.70 -1.75 -58.15
C LYS A 782 -24.88 -0.47 -58.01
N GLN A 783 -25.30 0.62 -58.67
CA GLN A 783 -24.74 1.97 -58.49
C GLN A 783 -25.02 2.52 -57.08
N GLU A 784 -26.28 2.56 -56.64
CA GLU A 784 -26.67 3.06 -55.31
C GLU A 784 -26.07 2.23 -54.16
N ARG A 785 -25.96 0.91 -54.30
CA ARG A 785 -25.33 0.03 -53.31
C ARG A 785 -23.81 0.21 -53.30
N SER A 786 -23.20 0.51 -54.44
CA SER A 786 -21.79 0.93 -54.51
C SER A 786 -21.60 2.29 -53.82
N GLU A 787 -22.45 3.28 -54.10
CA GLU A 787 -22.41 4.62 -53.50
C GLU A 787 -22.68 4.60 -52.00
N ARG A 788 -23.73 3.90 -51.53
CA ARG A 788 -24.00 3.72 -50.09
C ARG A 788 -22.91 2.93 -49.39
N ARG A 789 -22.32 1.93 -50.06
CA ARG A 789 -21.19 1.17 -49.52
C ARG A 789 -19.94 2.05 -49.42
N LEU A 790 -19.60 2.81 -50.45
CA LEU A 790 -18.49 3.76 -50.43
C LEU A 790 -18.70 4.82 -49.34
N ARG A 791 -19.89 5.42 -49.26
CA ARG A 791 -20.24 6.40 -48.23
C ARG A 791 -20.19 5.82 -46.82
N SER A 792 -20.69 4.59 -46.64
CA SER A 792 -20.61 3.87 -45.37
C SER A 792 -19.18 3.51 -44.96
N ILE A 793 -18.33 3.13 -45.92
CA ILE A 793 -16.90 2.88 -45.65
C ILE A 793 -16.22 4.18 -45.24
N THR A 794 -16.41 5.26 -45.99
CA THR A 794 -15.79 6.55 -45.67
C THR A 794 -16.30 7.11 -44.36
N ASP A 795 -17.58 6.99 -44.02
CA ASP A 795 -18.15 7.56 -42.79
C ASP A 795 -17.74 6.81 -41.52
N ASN A 796 -17.46 5.52 -41.62
CA ASN A 796 -17.07 4.68 -40.46
C ASN A 796 -15.55 4.51 -40.31
N LEU A 797 -14.74 4.97 -41.26
CA LEU A 797 -13.29 5.05 -41.09
C LEU A 797 -12.98 6.18 -40.10
N PRO A 798 -12.12 5.98 -39.07
CA PRO A 798 -11.73 7.01 -38.11
C PRO A 798 -10.69 7.97 -38.71
N ALA A 799 -11.00 8.54 -39.88
CA ALA A 799 -10.17 9.46 -40.64
C ALA A 799 -11.06 10.52 -41.28
N LEU A 800 -10.57 11.76 -41.35
CA LEU A 800 -11.22 12.80 -42.16
C LEU A 800 -10.92 12.51 -43.62
N ILE A 801 -11.96 12.30 -44.43
CA ILE A 801 -11.84 12.03 -45.87
C ILE A 801 -12.59 13.11 -46.62
N SER A 802 -11.89 13.84 -47.48
CA SER A 802 -12.49 14.87 -48.34
C SER A 802 -11.98 14.79 -49.76
N HIS A 803 -12.79 15.23 -50.71
CA HIS A 803 -12.41 15.45 -52.10
C HIS A 803 -12.51 16.95 -52.40
N LEU A 804 -11.45 17.53 -52.97
CA LEU A 804 -11.37 18.95 -53.34
C LEU A 804 -11.29 19.10 -54.86
N ASP A 805 -11.95 20.11 -55.43
CA ASP A 805 -11.76 20.49 -56.83
C ASP A 805 -10.45 21.28 -57.04
N THR A 806 -10.15 21.64 -58.29
CA THR A 806 -8.95 22.41 -58.66
C THR A 806 -8.87 23.80 -58.02
N ASP A 807 -10.01 24.37 -57.59
CA ASP A 807 -10.09 25.66 -56.89
C ASP A 807 -10.05 25.50 -55.35
N GLY A 808 -9.92 24.27 -54.86
CA GLY A 808 -9.87 23.95 -53.44
C GLY A 808 -11.23 23.94 -52.75
N ARG A 809 -12.33 23.77 -53.49
CA ARG A 809 -13.68 23.62 -52.93
C ARG A 809 -13.98 22.17 -52.57
N TYR A 810 -14.70 21.96 -51.48
CA TYR A 810 -15.12 20.61 -51.08
C TYR A 810 -16.16 20.05 -52.05
N LEU A 811 -15.81 18.98 -52.77
CA LEU A 811 -16.72 18.15 -53.56
C LEU A 811 -17.29 16.99 -52.73
N PHE A 812 -16.55 16.56 -51.71
CA PHE A 812 -16.97 15.51 -50.78
C PHE A 812 -16.33 15.71 -49.41
N ALA A 813 -17.06 15.38 -48.35
CA ALA A 813 -16.54 15.24 -46.99
C ALA A 813 -17.32 14.13 -46.27
N ASN A 814 -16.61 13.25 -45.56
CA ASN A 814 -17.24 12.18 -44.78
C ASN A 814 -17.76 12.67 -43.41
N ARG A 815 -18.57 11.85 -42.75
CA ARG A 815 -19.17 12.16 -41.44
C ARG A 815 -18.16 12.47 -40.31
N GLN A 816 -16.90 12.08 -40.47
CA GLN A 816 -15.87 12.38 -39.48
C GLN A 816 -15.59 13.88 -39.33
N PHE A 817 -15.88 14.70 -40.35
CA PHE A 817 -15.81 16.17 -40.23
C PHE A 817 -16.79 16.71 -39.17
N GLU A 818 -17.99 16.15 -39.07
CA GLU A 818 -18.96 16.52 -38.03
C GLU A 818 -18.51 16.05 -36.65
N THR A 819 -17.98 14.83 -36.59
CA THR A 819 -17.67 14.16 -35.32
C THR A 819 -16.45 14.80 -34.66
N LEU A 820 -15.37 14.96 -35.43
CA LEU A 820 -14.07 15.44 -34.96
C LEU A 820 -13.94 16.96 -35.01
N LEU A 821 -14.50 17.61 -36.05
CA LEU A 821 -14.31 19.05 -36.28
C LEU A 821 -15.55 19.88 -36.00
N LYS A 822 -16.69 19.24 -35.68
CA LYS A 822 -18.00 19.91 -35.49
C LYS A 822 -18.46 20.71 -36.72
N LEU A 823 -17.92 20.37 -37.89
CA LEU A 823 -18.29 20.96 -39.17
C LEU A 823 -19.26 20.03 -39.89
N ASN A 824 -20.44 20.52 -40.22
CA ASN A 824 -21.44 19.71 -40.93
C ASN A 824 -20.98 19.46 -42.38
N PRO A 825 -20.74 18.20 -42.80
CA PRO A 825 -20.25 17.87 -44.13
C PRO A 825 -21.12 18.42 -45.26
N GLU A 826 -22.44 18.50 -45.07
CA GLU A 826 -23.36 19.03 -46.08
C GLU A 826 -23.20 20.54 -46.29
N GLN A 827 -22.79 21.27 -45.25
CA GLN A 827 -22.50 22.70 -45.33
C GLN A 827 -21.12 23.01 -45.92
N LEU A 828 -20.24 22.01 -45.96
CA LEU A 828 -18.91 22.16 -46.54
C LEU A 828 -18.93 22.10 -48.06
N LEU A 829 -19.86 21.34 -48.65
CA LEU A 829 -19.93 21.13 -50.10
C LEU A 829 -20.02 22.46 -50.85
N GLY A 830 -19.10 22.67 -51.80
CA GLY A 830 -18.98 23.88 -52.61
C GLY A 830 -18.24 25.06 -51.96
N GLN A 831 -17.98 25.02 -50.65
CA GLN A 831 -17.19 26.03 -49.94
C GLN A 831 -15.69 25.81 -50.20
N ARG A 832 -14.89 26.88 -50.27
CA ARG A 832 -13.43 26.74 -50.38
C ARG A 832 -12.82 26.40 -49.02
N ILE A 833 -11.73 25.64 -49.07
CA ILE A 833 -10.97 25.24 -47.87
C ILE A 833 -10.50 26.45 -47.03
N ASP A 834 -10.22 27.60 -47.66
CA ASP A 834 -9.81 28.84 -46.99
C ASP A 834 -10.97 29.65 -46.39
N GLU A 835 -12.22 29.36 -46.76
CA GLU A 835 -13.43 29.98 -46.20
C GLU A 835 -13.94 29.21 -44.97
N VAL A 836 -13.62 27.90 -44.89
CA VAL A 836 -14.13 26.97 -43.86
C VAL A 836 -13.13 26.74 -42.74
N ARG A 837 -11.83 26.71 -43.06
CA ARG A 837 -10.77 26.25 -42.15
C ARG A 837 -9.97 27.44 -41.64
N ASP A 838 -9.41 27.33 -40.44
CA ASP A 838 -8.61 28.40 -39.83
C ASP A 838 -7.39 28.78 -40.68
N ALA A 839 -7.04 30.07 -40.69
CA ALA A 839 -5.96 30.61 -41.51
C ALA A 839 -4.60 29.91 -41.27
N ASP A 840 -4.31 29.55 -40.02
CA ASP A 840 -3.08 28.84 -39.64
C ASP A 840 -3.03 27.42 -40.23
N TYR A 841 -4.15 26.71 -40.20
CA TYR A 841 -4.27 25.39 -40.82
C TYR A 841 -4.10 25.48 -42.33
N VAL A 842 -4.78 26.44 -42.97
CA VAL A 842 -4.70 26.67 -44.42
C VAL A 842 -3.27 27.02 -44.85
N ALA A 843 -2.56 27.84 -44.07
CA ALA A 843 -1.17 28.19 -44.33
C ALA A 843 -0.24 26.96 -44.29
N GLN A 844 -0.45 26.03 -43.35
CA GLN A 844 0.34 24.80 -43.25
C GLN A 844 0.10 23.82 -44.40
N VAL A 845 -1.16 23.67 -44.85
CA VAL A 845 -1.50 22.66 -45.87
C VAL A 845 -1.35 23.17 -47.31
N ARG A 846 -1.36 24.49 -47.54
CA ARG A 846 -1.28 25.10 -48.89
C ARG A 846 -0.08 24.62 -49.73
N PRO A 847 1.16 24.51 -49.22
CA PRO A 847 2.29 24.02 -50.01
C PRO A 847 2.11 22.57 -50.47
N TRP A 848 1.49 21.74 -49.64
CA TRP A 848 1.23 20.33 -49.93
C TRP A 848 0.06 20.17 -50.91
N LEU A 849 -0.98 20.99 -50.75
CA LEU A 849 -2.09 21.06 -51.71
C LEU A 849 -1.60 21.48 -53.10
N ALA A 850 -0.68 22.46 -53.19
CA ALA A 850 -0.09 22.86 -54.46
C ALA A 850 0.72 21.73 -55.14
N LYS A 851 1.46 20.93 -54.36
CA LYS A 851 2.17 19.75 -54.89
C LYS A 851 1.21 18.67 -55.39
N ALA A 852 0.11 18.44 -54.65
CA ALA A 852 -0.95 17.55 -55.10
C ALA A 852 -1.61 18.03 -56.39
N MET A 853 -1.93 19.33 -56.50
CA MET A 853 -2.45 19.93 -57.72
C MET A 853 -1.48 19.86 -58.91
N ALA A 854 -0.18 19.79 -58.66
CA ALA A 854 0.85 19.55 -59.68
C ALA A 854 1.00 18.06 -60.07
N GLY A 855 0.13 17.17 -59.56
CA GLY A 855 0.12 15.75 -59.89
C GLY A 855 0.97 14.87 -58.96
N GLN A 856 1.43 15.37 -57.81
CA GLN A 856 2.24 14.59 -56.87
C GLN A 856 1.46 14.12 -55.64
N THR A 857 1.44 12.82 -55.37
CA THR A 857 0.96 12.30 -54.08
C THR A 857 1.91 12.73 -52.96
N VAL A 858 1.37 13.33 -51.90
CA VAL A 858 2.16 13.82 -50.76
C VAL A 858 1.62 13.28 -49.44
N VAL A 859 2.54 12.87 -48.55
CA VAL A 859 2.25 12.45 -47.17
C VAL A 859 3.04 13.36 -46.24
N PHE A 860 2.37 13.98 -45.26
CA PHE A 860 3.00 14.93 -44.34
C PHE A 860 2.28 14.94 -42.98
N GLU A 861 2.90 15.54 -41.98
CA GLU A 861 2.35 15.68 -40.63
C GLU A 861 2.08 17.16 -40.30
N SER A 862 1.10 17.43 -39.45
CA SER A 862 0.73 18.79 -38.99
C SER A 862 0.31 18.79 -37.52
N GLU A 863 0.67 19.83 -36.77
CA GLU A 863 0.52 19.91 -35.30
C GLU A 863 -0.76 20.60 -34.81
N THR A 864 -1.46 21.31 -35.68
CA THR A 864 -2.66 22.08 -35.34
C THR A 864 -3.91 21.41 -35.91
N GLY A 865 -4.67 20.79 -35.00
CA GLY A 865 -6.05 20.39 -35.24
C GLY A 865 -7.07 21.50 -35.00
N PRO A 866 -8.32 21.31 -35.42
CA PRO A 866 -9.17 22.41 -35.87
C PRO A 866 -10.26 22.84 -34.90
N SER A 867 -9.94 22.91 -33.62
CA SER A 867 -10.77 23.63 -32.65
C SER A 867 -9.92 24.06 -31.48
N GLU A 868 -10.19 25.26 -30.96
CA GLU A 868 -9.57 25.82 -29.76
C GLU A 868 -9.47 24.78 -28.63
N GLY A 869 -8.24 24.54 -28.14
CA GLY A 869 -8.01 24.03 -26.79
C GLY A 869 -7.00 22.89 -26.62
N GLN A 870 -6.65 22.10 -27.64
CA GLN A 870 -5.67 21.01 -27.47
C GLN A 870 -4.86 20.74 -28.75
N ALA A 871 -3.53 20.85 -28.64
CA ALA A 871 -2.59 20.48 -29.70
C ALA A 871 -2.71 18.97 -29.99
N ARG A 872 -3.12 18.63 -31.22
CA ARG A 872 -3.30 17.25 -31.71
C ARG A 872 -2.48 17.05 -32.97
N GLN A 873 -1.89 15.88 -33.12
CA GLN A 873 -0.98 15.56 -34.21
C GLN A 873 -1.72 14.78 -35.30
N TYR A 874 -1.64 15.25 -36.54
CA TYR A 874 -2.32 14.63 -37.68
C TYR A 874 -1.34 14.20 -38.75
N GLN A 875 -1.59 13.03 -39.36
CA GLN A 875 -0.94 12.60 -40.59
C GLN A 875 -1.91 12.77 -41.75
N GLN A 876 -1.51 13.51 -42.78
CA GLN A 876 -2.33 13.82 -43.95
C GLN A 876 -1.71 13.22 -45.21
N THR A 877 -2.56 12.65 -46.07
CA THR A 877 -2.18 12.15 -47.39
C THR A 877 -3.06 12.79 -48.46
N TYR A 878 -2.45 13.51 -49.40
CA TYR A 878 -3.15 14.12 -50.53
C TYR A 878 -2.79 13.37 -51.81
N VAL A 879 -3.81 12.89 -52.52
CA VAL A 879 -3.71 12.10 -53.75
C VAL A 879 -4.41 12.88 -54.87
N PRO A 880 -3.71 13.27 -55.95
CA PRO A 880 -4.36 13.91 -57.10
C PRO A 880 -5.28 12.94 -57.83
N GLU A 881 -6.45 13.43 -58.23
CA GLU A 881 -7.35 12.78 -59.17
C GLU A 881 -7.04 13.26 -60.59
N PHE A 882 -6.88 12.32 -61.53
CA PHE A 882 -6.62 12.62 -62.94
C PHE A 882 -7.83 12.28 -63.80
N ASP A 883 -8.10 13.11 -64.80
CA ASP A 883 -9.07 12.80 -65.84
C ASP A 883 -8.52 11.84 -66.90
N THR A 884 -9.36 11.50 -67.88
CA THR A 884 -8.98 10.64 -69.02
C THR A 884 -7.91 11.21 -69.94
N ALA A 885 -7.61 12.52 -69.85
CA ALA A 885 -6.54 13.19 -70.58
C ALA A 885 -5.24 13.34 -69.76
N GLY A 886 -5.23 12.88 -68.50
CA GLY A 886 -4.07 12.96 -67.60
C GLY A 886 -3.90 14.31 -66.91
N LEU A 887 -4.91 15.18 -66.94
CA LEU A 887 -4.92 16.46 -66.21
C LEU A 887 -5.49 16.25 -64.80
N VAL A 888 -4.94 16.96 -63.81
CA VAL A 888 -5.43 16.90 -62.43
C VAL A 888 -6.76 17.66 -62.34
N VAL A 889 -7.82 16.97 -61.91
CA VAL A 889 -9.18 17.52 -61.77
C VAL A 889 -9.63 17.69 -60.31
N GLY A 890 -8.84 17.19 -59.36
CA GLY A 890 -9.13 17.31 -57.95
C GLY A 890 -8.06 16.66 -57.07
N VAL A 891 -8.26 16.73 -55.76
CA VAL A 891 -7.37 16.13 -54.75
C VAL A 891 -8.19 15.41 -53.69
N PHE A 892 -7.94 14.11 -53.53
CA PHE A 892 -8.42 13.33 -52.40
C PHE A 892 -7.50 13.53 -51.20
N ALA A 893 -8.06 14.00 -50.09
CA ALA A 893 -7.36 14.21 -48.83
C ALA A 893 -7.85 13.22 -47.78
N VAL A 894 -6.91 12.50 -47.15
CA VAL A 894 -7.18 11.61 -46.01
C VAL A 894 -6.31 12.03 -44.84
N THR A 895 -6.93 12.27 -43.68
CA THR A 895 -6.24 12.75 -42.48
C THR A 895 -6.56 11.86 -41.27
N PHE A 896 -5.50 11.31 -40.64
CA PHE A 896 -5.57 10.47 -39.44
C PHE A 896 -5.08 11.25 -38.21
N ASP A 897 -5.74 11.08 -37.06
CA ASP A 897 -5.23 11.52 -35.76
C ASP A 897 -4.21 10.49 -35.26
N ILE A 898 -2.95 10.90 -35.09
CA ILE A 898 -1.84 10.05 -34.63
C ILE A 898 -1.41 10.39 -33.19
N THR A 899 -2.20 11.19 -32.47
CA THR A 899 -1.84 11.74 -31.15
C THR A 899 -1.59 10.62 -30.12
N ASP A 900 -2.50 9.66 -29.98
CA ASP A 900 -2.35 8.54 -29.03
C ASP A 900 -1.16 7.65 -29.36
N ARG A 901 -0.88 7.43 -30.66
CA ARG A 901 0.27 6.66 -31.12
C ARG A 901 1.59 7.36 -30.78
N LYS A 902 1.68 8.67 -31.03
CA LYS A 902 2.85 9.48 -30.65
C LYS A 902 3.00 9.57 -29.14
N LEU A 903 1.92 9.76 -28.38
CA LEU A 903 1.95 9.77 -26.91
C LEU A 903 2.39 8.43 -26.33
N ALA A 904 1.99 7.30 -26.91
CA ALA A 904 2.45 5.98 -26.47
C ALA A 904 3.93 5.74 -26.78
N ALA A 905 4.40 6.13 -27.97
CA ALA A 905 5.82 6.08 -28.33
C ALA A 905 6.66 7.01 -27.46
N GLN A 906 6.17 8.22 -27.19
CA GLN A 906 6.78 9.20 -26.30
C GLN A 906 6.83 8.67 -24.87
N ARG A 907 5.73 8.11 -24.33
CA ARG A 907 5.72 7.51 -22.98
C ARG A 907 6.70 6.35 -22.85
N LEU A 908 6.85 5.53 -23.89
CA LEU A 908 7.85 4.45 -23.89
C LEU A 908 9.27 5.03 -23.90
N SER A 909 9.53 6.03 -24.75
CA SER A 909 10.81 6.75 -24.80
C SER A 909 11.12 7.46 -23.47
N ASP A 910 10.14 8.13 -22.86
CA ASP A 910 10.25 8.83 -21.60
C ASP A 910 10.46 7.85 -20.44
N ALA A 911 9.78 6.69 -20.43
CA ALA A 911 9.99 5.64 -19.45
C ALA A 911 11.39 5.01 -19.58
N GLN A 912 11.85 4.77 -20.82
CA GLN A 912 13.22 4.28 -21.08
C GLN A 912 14.28 5.31 -20.67
N ALA A 913 14.07 6.59 -21.00
CA ALA A 913 14.93 7.69 -20.58
C ALA A 913 14.93 7.85 -19.06
N HIS A 914 13.79 7.67 -18.39
CA HIS A 914 13.67 7.73 -16.94
C HIS A 914 14.42 6.58 -16.25
N LEU A 915 14.28 5.34 -16.72
CA LEU A 915 15.03 4.20 -16.18
C LEU A 915 16.55 4.35 -16.39
N LYS A 916 16.95 4.83 -17.58
CA LYS A 916 18.36 5.15 -17.87
C LYS A 916 18.85 6.27 -16.94
N ALA A 917 18.07 7.32 -16.71
CA ALA A 917 18.42 8.40 -15.79
C ALA A 917 18.55 7.93 -14.33
N ILE A 918 17.71 7.00 -13.87
CA ILE A 918 17.87 6.41 -12.54
C ILE A 918 19.19 5.64 -12.47
N ALA A 919 19.45 4.74 -13.42
CA ALA A 919 20.69 3.97 -13.46
C ALA A 919 21.94 4.88 -13.54
N ASP A 920 21.89 5.95 -14.33
CA ASP A 920 23.00 6.90 -14.56
C ASP A 920 23.30 7.79 -13.35
N ASN A 921 22.36 7.96 -12.40
CA ASN A 921 22.54 8.78 -11.20
C ASN A 921 22.73 7.98 -9.91
N LEU A 922 22.78 6.65 -9.99
CA LEU A 922 23.12 5.81 -8.84
C LEU A 922 24.66 5.71 -8.70
N PRO A 923 25.21 5.83 -7.48
CA PRO A 923 26.65 5.68 -7.22
C PRO A 923 27.09 4.20 -7.23
N VAL A 924 26.58 3.44 -8.19
CA VAL A 924 26.81 2.01 -8.40
C VAL A 924 27.08 1.82 -9.88
N LEU A 925 28.13 1.09 -10.24
CA LEU A 925 28.39 0.70 -11.62
C LEU A 925 27.44 -0.44 -11.99
N ILE A 926 26.59 -0.20 -12.98
CA ILE A 926 25.61 -1.17 -13.48
C ILE A 926 25.95 -1.51 -14.92
N SER A 927 26.05 -2.79 -15.25
CA SER A 927 26.19 -3.24 -16.62
C SER A 927 25.46 -4.56 -16.89
N TYR A 928 25.20 -4.87 -18.15
CA TYR A 928 24.58 -6.12 -18.57
C TYR A 928 25.49 -6.85 -19.58
N ILE A 929 25.95 -8.04 -19.21
CA ILE A 929 26.86 -8.89 -19.99
C ILE A 929 26.05 -10.03 -20.61
N ASP A 930 26.14 -10.22 -21.93
CA ASP A 930 25.50 -11.35 -22.60
C ASP A 930 26.28 -12.68 -22.44
N ARG A 931 25.73 -13.80 -22.93
CA ARG A 931 26.41 -15.12 -22.88
C ARG A 931 27.73 -15.18 -23.67
N ARG A 932 28.00 -14.22 -24.56
CA ARG A 932 29.25 -14.10 -25.32
C ARG A 932 30.22 -13.11 -24.69
N HIS A 933 29.95 -12.72 -23.44
CA HIS A 933 30.72 -11.78 -22.64
C HIS A 933 30.81 -10.39 -23.26
N ARG A 934 29.83 -10.00 -24.07
CA ARG A 934 29.71 -8.66 -24.64
C ARG A 934 28.83 -7.80 -23.76
N MET A 935 29.21 -6.54 -23.63
CA MET A 935 28.42 -5.56 -22.91
C MET A 935 27.25 -5.13 -23.78
N THR A 936 26.06 -5.13 -23.22
CA THR A 936 24.83 -4.74 -23.91
C THR A 936 24.14 -3.55 -23.24
N PHE A 937 24.52 -3.25 -22.00
CA PHE A 937 24.15 -2.05 -21.29
C PHE A 937 25.26 -1.69 -20.30
N VAL A 938 25.50 -0.40 -20.11
CA VAL A 938 26.34 0.18 -19.06
C VAL A 938 25.70 1.51 -18.65
N ASN A 939 25.74 1.86 -17.36
CA ASN A 939 25.30 3.17 -16.88
C ASN A 939 26.46 4.19 -16.89
N LYS A 940 26.14 5.46 -16.67
CA LYS A 940 27.13 6.56 -16.60
C LYS A 940 28.26 6.31 -15.60
N THR A 941 27.98 5.68 -14.46
CA THR A 941 28.99 5.31 -13.47
C THR A 941 30.08 4.38 -14.04
N PHE A 942 29.75 3.57 -15.05
CA PHE A 942 30.76 2.78 -15.78
C PHE A 942 31.78 3.66 -16.50
N GLU A 943 31.33 4.71 -17.18
CA GLU A 943 32.20 5.69 -17.84
C GLU A 943 33.10 6.40 -16.84
N GLU A 944 32.53 6.88 -15.74
CA GLU A 944 33.26 7.60 -14.68
C GLU A 944 34.33 6.72 -14.02
N TRP A 945 34.05 5.42 -13.84
CA TRP A 945 34.95 4.52 -13.15
C TRP A 945 35.98 3.88 -14.07
N MET A 946 35.59 3.54 -15.31
CA MET A 946 36.42 2.80 -16.27
C MET A 946 37.07 3.71 -17.32
N GLY A 947 36.57 4.92 -17.52
CA GLY A 947 37.05 5.86 -18.54
C GLY A 947 36.68 5.48 -19.96
N VAL A 948 35.65 4.64 -20.12
CA VAL A 948 35.18 4.16 -21.42
C VAL A 948 33.80 4.72 -21.69
N ASP A 949 33.66 5.38 -22.83
CA ASP A 949 32.37 5.86 -23.32
C ASP A 949 31.34 4.70 -23.38
N PRO A 950 30.15 4.86 -22.79
CA PRO A 950 29.08 3.86 -22.86
C PRO A 950 28.75 3.37 -24.27
N GLU A 951 28.82 4.23 -25.29
CA GLU A 951 28.55 3.85 -26.68
C GLU A 951 29.63 2.92 -27.25
N LEU A 952 30.89 3.12 -26.86
CA LEU A 952 32.00 2.24 -27.25
C LEU A 952 32.06 0.95 -26.42
N ALA A 953 31.57 1.01 -25.17
CA ALA A 953 31.49 -0.14 -24.30
C ALA A 953 30.41 -1.13 -24.76
N VAL A 954 29.23 -0.64 -25.17
CA VAL A 954 28.14 -1.50 -25.68
C VAL A 954 28.56 -2.16 -27.01
N GLY A 955 28.37 -3.48 -27.10
CA GLY A 955 28.83 -4.36 -28.19
C GLY A 955 30.25 -4.91 -28.00
N SER A 956 31.07 -4.26 -27.18
CA SER A 956 32.46 -4.67 -26.93
C SER A 956 32.52 -5.85 -25.95
N HIS A 957 33.53 -6.71 -26.15
CA HIS A 957 33.76 -7.85 -25.27
C HIS A 957 34.41 -7.38 -23.96
N LEU A 958 33.94 -7.87 -22.80
CA LEU A 958 34.38 -7.44 -21.46
C LEU A 958 35.90 -7.46 -21.32
N LYS A 959 36.56 -8.55 -21.75
CA LYS A 959 38.03 -8.70 -21.76
C LYS A 959 38.77 -7.57 -22.49
N ALA A 960 38.19 -7.02 -23.56
CA ALA A 960 38.82 -5.93 -24.30
C ALA A 960 38.71 -4.59 -23.56
N LEU A 961 37.66 -4.42 -22.75
CA LEU A 961 37.41 -3.19 -21.99
C LEU A 961 38.22 -3.12 -20.70
N ILE A 962 38.25 -4.22 -19.94
CA ILE A 962 38.90 -4.24 -18.62
C ILE A 962 40.32 -4.83 -18.65
N GLY A 963 40.76 -5.34 -19.80
CA GLY A 963 42.06 -6.00 -19.95
C GLY A 963 42.06 -7.48 -19.48
N PRO A 964 43.10 -8.24 -19.84
CA PRO A 964 43.17 -9.68 -19.62
C PRO A 964 43.25 -10.07 -18.14
N ASP A 965 43.98 -9.32 -17.32
CA ASP A 965 44.22 -9.68 -15.92
C ASP A 965 42.97 -9.49 -15.05
N LEU A 966 42.30 -8.33 -15.20
CA LEU A 966 41.05 -8.02 -14.51
C LEU A 966 39.89 -8.90 -14.99
N TYR A 967 39.92 -9.35 -16.25
CA TYR A 967 38.98 -10.32 -16.78
C TYR A 967 39.22 -11.71 -16.20
N ALA A 968 40.48 -12.18 -16.12
CA ALA A 968 40.81 -13.49 -15.55
C ALA A 968 40.34 -13.62 -14.09
N GLN A 969 40.43 -12.55 -13.30
CA GLN A 969 39.91 -12.52 -11.92
C GLN A 969 38.39 -12.66 -11.84
N ARG A 970 37.65 -12.13 -12.82
CA ARG A 970 36.18 -12.09 -12.83
C ARG A 970 35.52 -13.23 -13.59
N GLN A 971 36.27 -13.88 -14.47
CA GLN A 971 35.77 -14.95 -15.34
C GLN A 971 35.11 -16.11 -14.57
N PRO A 972 35.67 -16.63 -13.45
CA PRO A 972 35.05 -17.74 -12.73
C PRO A 972 33.66 -17.39 -12.18
N ALA A 973 33.53 -16.19 -11.58
CA ALA A 973 32.27 -15.70 -11.06
C ALA A 973 31.27 -15.43 -12.20
N LEU A 974 31.72 -14.91 -13.33
CA LEU A 974 30.87 -14.68 -14.50
C LEU A 974 30.32 -15.98 -15.08
N GLU A 975 31.16 -17.02 -15.21
CA GLU A 975 30.75 -18.33 -15.73
C GLU A 975 29.77 -19.05 -14.80
N GLN A 976 29.98 -18.94 -13.49
CA GLN A 976 29.05 -19.49 -12.50
C GLN A 976 27.72 -18.71 -12.50
N ALA A 977 27.74 -17.40 -12.73
CA ALA A 977 26.53 -16.62 -12.94
C ALA A 977 25.77 -17.01 -14.22
N LEU A 978 26.48 -17.27 -15.32
CA LEU A 978 25.88 -17.75 -16.57
C LEU A 978 25.28 -19.16 -16.47
N ARG A 979 25.66 -19.96 -15.45
CA ARG A 979 24.98 -21.22 -15.09
C ARG A 979 23.70 -20.99 -14.27
N GLY A 980 23.42 -19.75 -13.90
CA GLY A 980 22.20 -19.32 -13.21
C GLY A 980 22.38 -19.05 -11.71
N GLU A 981 23.59 -19.09 -11.17
CA GLU A 981 23.81 -18.83 -9.76
C GLU A 981 24.01 -17.33 -9.51
N ARG A 982 23.35 -16.77 -8.49
CA ARG A 982 23.66 -15.40 -8.05
C ARG A 982 24.94 -15.44 -7.22
N ILE A 983 25.92 -14.61 -7.56
CA ILE A 983 27.24 -14.62 -6.90
C ILE A 983 27.62 -13.21 -6.50
N GLU A 984 28.31 -13.13 -5.38
CA GLU A 984 28.81 -11.92 -4.76
C GLU A 984 30.28 -12.12 -4.42
N PHE A 985 31.12 -11.15 -4.77
CA PHE A 985 32.56 -11.22 -4.52
C PHE A 985 33.18 -9.81 -4.47
N GLU A 986 34.30 -9.69 -3.77
CA GLU A 986 35.10 -8.47 -3.75
C GLU A 986 36.24 -8.56 -4.77
N VAL A 987 36.51 -7.47 -5.47
CA VAL A 987 37.59 -7.37 -6.45
C VAL A 987 38.24 -6.00 -6.39
N VAL A 988 39.57 -5.97 -6.49
CA VAL A 988 40.32 -4.72 -6.62
C VAL A 988 40.39 -4.38 -8.11
N SER A 989 39.86 -3.22 -8.48
CA SER A 989 39.87 -2.75 -9.86
C SER A 989 40.76 -1.53 -9.97
N GLN A 990 41.74 -1.59 -10.88
CA GLN A 990 42.61 -0.46 -11.18
C GLN A 990 42.24 0.08 -12.56
N ALA A 991 41.70 1.29 -12.59
CA ALA A 991 41.29 1.98 -13.80
C ALA A 991 41.54 3.48 -13.66
N LEU A 992 41.92 4.16 -14.75
CA LEU A 992 42.23 5.60 -14.74
C LEU A 992 43.29 6.03 -13.69
N GLY A 993 44.21 5.13 -13.31
CA GLY A 993 45.20 5.37 -12.26
C GLY A 993 44.64 5.38 -10.83
N LEU A 994 43.35 5.10 -10.65
CA LEU A 994 42.68 4.97 -9.36
C LEU A 994 42.48 3.49 -9.01
N THR A 995 42.84 3.12 -7.80
CA THR A 995 42.58 1.79 -7.25
C THR A 995 41.29 1.83 -6.45
N ARG A 996 40.29 1.04 -6.86
CA ARG A 996 39.02 0.91 -6.15
C ARG A 996 38.84 -0.51 -5.62
N HIS A 997 38.37 -0.62 -4.39
CA HIS A 997 37.85 -1.87 -3.84
C HIS A 997 36.37 -1.96 -4.20
N LEU A 998 36.05 -2.90 -5.09
CA LEU A 998 34.69 -3.07 -5.58
C LEU A 998 34.06 -4.30 -4.94
N HIS A 999 32.85 -4.12 -4.41
CA HIS A 999 31.97 -5.22 -4.05
C HIS A 999 31.03 -5.45 -5.24
N THR A 1000 31.15 -6.60 -5.91
CA THR A 1000 30.46 -6.90 -7.16
C THR A 1000 29.47 -8.05 -6.98
N VAL A 1001 28.23 -7.83 -7.44
CA VAL A 1001 27.16 -8.83 -7.50
C VAL A 1001 26.81 -9.11 -8.96
N TYR A 1002 26.80 -10.40 -9.31
CA TYR A 1002 26.33 -10.91 -10.59
C TYR A 1002 24.98 -11.60 -10.43
N ILE A 1003 23.97 -11.09 -11.15
CA ILE A 1003 22.58 -11.55 -11.12
C ILE A 1003 22.22 -12.15 -12.49
N PRO A 1004 21.89 -13.44 -12.56
CA PRO A 1004 21.55 -14.09 -13.83
C PRO A 1004 20.16 -13.70 -14.33
N ASP A 1005 20.07 -13.32 -15.60
CA ASP A 1005 18.83 -13.02 -16.31
C ASP A 1005 18.19 -14.31 -16.82
N ARG A 1006 17.38 -14.94 -15.97
CA ARG A 1006 16.72 -16.23 -16.26
C ARG A 1006 15.43 -16.00 -17.04
N ARG A 1007 15.35 -16.57 -18.24
CA ARG A 1007 14.11 -16.61 -19.03
C ARG A 1007 13.15 -17.69 -18.50
N ALA A 1008 11.89 -17.61 -18.91
CA ALA A 1008 10.82 -18.53 -18.49
C ALA A 1008 11.08 -20.01 -18.88
N ASP A 1009 11.97 -20.26 -19.83
CA ASP A 1009 12.44 -21.59 -20.25
C ASP A 1009 13.59 -22.12 -19.39
N GLY A 1010 14.01 -21.39 -18.35
CA GLY A 1010 15.12 -21.74 -17.46
C GLY A 1010 16.50 -21.37 -18.02
N ASN A 1011 16.58 -20.85 -19.25
CA ASN A 1011 17.83 -20.50 -19.90
C ASN A 1011 18.29 -19.09 -19.48
N VAL A 1012 19.58 -18.92 -19.17
CA VAL A 1012 20.13 -17.61 -18.77
C VAL A 1012 20.51 -16.82 -20.02
N ALA A 1013 19.92 -15.63 -20.23
CA ALA A 1013 20.19 -14.79 -21.40
C ALA A 1013 21.47 -13.96 -21.25
N GLY A 1014 21.83 -13.63 -20.02
CA GLY A 1014 22.98 -12.80 -19.66
C GLY A 1014 23.04 -12.60 -18.16
N VAL A 1015 23.88 -11.66 -17.73
CA VAL A 1015 24.15 -11.37 -16.31
C VAL A 1015 24.10 -9.86 -16.11
N TYR A 1016 23.25 -9.42 -15.18
CA TYR A 1016 23.32 -8.06 -14.64
C TYR A 1016 24.46 -7.98 -13.64
N THR A 1017 25.29 -6.95 -13.77
CA THR A 1017 26.37 -6.66 -12.83
C THR A 1017 26.08 -5.39 -12.08
N LEU A 1018 26.30 -5.43 -10.77
CA LEU A 1018 26.25 -4.27 -9.90
C LEU A 1018 27.57 -4.24 -9.14
N SER A 1019 28.32 -3.15 -9.24
CA SER A 1019 29.57 -2.97 -8.49
C SER A 1019 29.54 -1.69 -7.69
N THR A 1020 29.80 -1.80 -6.38
CA THR A 1020 29.79 -0.68 -5.44
C THR A 1020 31.21 -0.44 -4.93
N ASP A 1021 31.62 0.83 -4.85
CA ASP A 1021 32.92 1.21 -4.31
C ASP A 1021 32.89 1.19 -2.77
N VAL A 1022 33.69 0.30 -2.17
CA VAL A 1022 33.84 0.14 -0.72
C VAL A 1022 35.21 0.64 -0.23
N THR A 1023 35.96 1.38 -1.06
CA THR A 1023 37.31 1.87 -0.75
C THR A 1023 37.34 2.73 0.50
N ALA A 1024 36.42 3.70 0.64
CA ALA A 1024 36.35 4.56 1.82
C ALA A 1024 36.13 3.75 3.12
N THR A 1025 35.26 2.74 3.08
CA THR A 1025 35.01 1.85 4.22
C THR A 1025 36.26 1.03 4.57
N LYS A 1026 36.95 0.47 3.55
CA LYS A 1026 38.20 -0.27 3.73
C LYS A 1026 39.34 0.62 4.23
N ASP A 1027 39.38 1.88 3.82
CA ASP A 1027 40.36 2.86 4.29
C ASP A 1027 40.14 3.22 5.76
N VAL A 1028 38.88 3.40 6.17
CA VAL A 1028 38.52 3.60 7.58
C VAL A 1028 38.86 2.36 8.40
N GLU A 1029 38.54 1.16 7.91
CA GLU A 1029 38.88 -0.11 8.56
C GLU A 1029 40.40 -0.26 8.75
N ARG A 1030 41.18 0.01 7.70
CA ARG A 1030 42.65 0.03 7.74
C ARG A 1030 43.17 1.10 8.71
N ARG A 1031 42.57 2.29 8.73
CA ARG A 1031 42.98 3.38 9.62
C ARG A 1031 42.68 3.06 11.09
N LEU A 1032 41.56 2.42 11.36
CA LEU A 1032 41.22 1.90 12.69
C LEU A 1032 42.21 0.82 13.13
N GLN A 1033 42.61 -0.07 12.22
CA GLN A 1033 43.67 -1.06 12.50
C GLN A 1033 45.04 -0.42 12.75
N GLU A 1034 45.42 0.62 12.01
CA GLU A 1034 46.66 1.39 12.24
C GLU A 1034 46.65 2.10 13.60
N LEU A 1035 45.54 2.77 13.97
CA LEU A 1035 45.38 3.45 15.26
C LEU A 1035 45.39 2.46 16.43
N ALA A 1036 44.98 1.22 16.21
CA ALA A 1036 45.04 0.17 17.22
C ALA A 1036 46.47 -0.29 17.53
N ARG A 1037 47.45 -0.09 16.63
CA ARG A 1037 48.81 -0.67 16.74
C ARG A 1037 49.97 0.34 16.69
N ILE A 1038 49.78 1.55 16.17
CA ILE A 1038 50.84 2.56 15.99
C ILE A 1038 50.50 3.84 16.78
N ASP A 1039 51.48 4.42 17.45
CA ASP A 1039 51.35 5.73 18.10
C ASP A 1039 51.21 6.84 17.04
N PRO A 1040 50.12 7.62 17.04
CA PRO A 1040 49.82 8.57 15.97
C PRO A 1040 50.81 9.74 15.89
N LEU A 1041 51.49 10.08 17.00
CA LEU A 1041 52.40 11.22 17.06
C LEU A 1041 53.81 10.84 16.59
N THR A 1042 54.36 9.74 17.09
CA THR A 1042 55.76 9.33 16.87
C THR A 1042 55.94 8.29 15.77
N ARG A 1043 54.85 7.66 15.31
CA ARG A 1043 54.84 6.57 14.32
C ARG A 1043 55.61 5.32 14.76
N LEU A 1044 55.94 5.19 16.05
CA LEU A 1044 56.41 3.95 16.64
C LEU A 1044 55.21 3.04 17.00
N PRO A 1045 55.41 1.71 17.12
CA PRO A 1045 54.48 0.82 17.80
C PRO A 1045 53.92 1.42 19.10
N ASN A 1046 52.61 1.30 19.30
CA ASN A 1046 51.96 1.71 20.55
C ASN A 1046 52.08 0.59 21.60
N ARG A 1047 51.55 0.83 22.81
CA ARG A 1047 51.56 -0.15 23.91
C ARG A 1047 51.06 -1.54 23.53
N ARG A 1048 49.95 -1.63 22.78
CA ARG A 1048 49.36 -2.92 22.38
C ARG A 1048 50.30 -3.71 21.46
N GLU A 1049 50.81 -3.06 20.42
CA GLU A 1049 51.75 -3.70 19.47
C GLU A 1049 53.07 -4.08 20.16
N PHE A 1050 53.54 -3.27 21.12
CA PHE A 1050 54.70 -3.58 21.93
C PHE A 1050 54.51 -4.86 22.76
N GLU A 1051 53.41 -5.00 23.48
CA GLU A 1051 53.11 -6.17 24.32
C GLU A 1051 53.05 -7.46 23.48
N GLU A 1052 52.40 -7.41 22.31
CA GLU A 1052 52.34 -8.52 21.36
C GLU A 1052 53.75 -8.89 20.85
N ARG A 1053 54.57 -7.90 20.48
CA ARG A 1053 55.95 -8.13 20.01
C ARG A 1053 56.88 -8.65 21.09
N LEU A 1054 56.79 -8.16 22.31
CA LEU A 1054 57.59 -8.63 23.44
C LEU A 1054 57.27 -10.09 23.75
N THR A 1055 55.99 -10.47 23.75
CA THR A 1055 55.56 -11.86 23.93
C THR A 1055 56.15 -12.77 22.85
N LEU A 1056 56.09 -12.35 21.58
CA LEU A 1056 56.67 -13.11 20.47
C LEU A 1056 58.20 -13.18 20.53
N ALA A 1057 58.87 -12.09 20.90
CA ALA A 1057 60.31 -12.01 21.03
C ALA A 1057 60.82 -12.93 22.14
N LEU A 1058 60.15 -12.97 23.30
CA LEU A 1058 60.44 -13.91 24.37
C LEU A 1058 60.25 -15.37 23.94
N ALA A 1059 59.17 -15.68 23.19
CA ALA A 1059 58.96 -17.01 22.64
C ALA A 1059 60.06 -17.42 21.63
N ARG A 1060 60.62 -16.47 20.88
CA ARG A 1060 61.77 -16.69 19.98
C ARG A 1060 63.08 -16.86 20.74
N ALA A 1061 63.33 -16.04 21.75
CA ALA A 1061 64.52 -16.14 22.62
C ALA A 1061 64.56 -17.49 23.33
N ARG A 1062 63.44 -17.96 23.89
CA ARG A 1062 63.31 -19.30 24.52
C ARG A 1062 63.67 -20.43 23.57
N ARG A 1063 63.24 -20.36 22.30
CA ARG A 1063 63.52 -21.40 21.30
C ARG A 1063 64.96 -21.37 20.78
N SER A 1064 65.52 -20.17 20.58
CA SER A 1064 66.85 -19.99 20.01
C SER A 1064 67.98 -19.97 21.04
N GLN A 1065 67.66 -19.92 22.34
CA GLN A 1065 68.60 -19.78 23.45
C GLN A 1065 69.53 -18.56 23.31
N LYS A 1066 69.07 -17.52 22.60
CA LYS A 1066 69.78 -16.24 22.48
C LYS A 1066 69.26 -15.24 23.51
N ALA A 1067 70.15 -14.36 23.98
CA ALA A 1067 69.79 -13.34 24.94
C ALA A 1067 68.87 -12.28 24.31
N LEU A 1068 67.96 -11.76 25.14
CA LEU A 1068 67.03 -10.68 24.81
C LEU A 1068 67.16 -9.63 25.90
N ALA A 1069 67.11 -8.35 25.54
CA ALA A 1069 67.09 -7.27 26.53
C ALA A 1069 65.95 -6.31 26.25
N LEU A 1070 65.43 -5.73 27.31
CA LEU A 1070 64.45 -4.67 27.25
C LEU A 1070 65.07 -3.40 27.82
N ILE A 1071 64.98 -2.33 27.04
CA ILE A 1071 65.39 -1.00 27.43
C ILE A 1071 64.13 -0.17 27.65
N PHE A 1072 64.05 0.53 28.77
CA PHE A 1072 63.02 1.49 29.10
C PHE A 1072 63.66 2.88 29.17
N MET A 1073 63.08 3.86 28.50
CA MET A 1073 63.61 5.21 28.36
C MET A 1073 62.56 6.24 28.73
N ASP A 1074 63.01 7.34 29.32
CA ASP A 1074 62.17 8.47 29.68
C ASP A 1074 62.88 9.78 29.32
N ILE A 1075 62.13 10.75 28.84
CA ILE A 1075 62.67 12.08 28.53
C ILE A 1075 62.79 12.89 29.81
N ASP A 1076 64.02 13.24 30.18
CA ASP A 1076 64.25 13.94 31.42
C ASP A 1076 63.60 15.33 31.42
N HIS A 1077 62.82 15.62 32.46
CA HIS A 1077 62.13 16.90 32.65
C HIS A 1077 61.14 17.29 31.54
N PHE A 1078 60.55 16.33 30.81
CA PHE A 1078 59.62 16.60 29.70
C PHE A 1078 58.46 17.56 30.06
N LYS A 1079 57.91 17.45 31.28
CA LYS A 1079 56.87 18.38 31.75
C LYS A 1079 57.32 19.84 31.72
N ARG A 1080 58.58 20.15 32.09
CA ARG A 1080 59.13 21.52 32.03
C ARG A 1080 59.27 22.01 30.58
N ILE A 1081 59.52 21.11 29.64
CA ILE A 1081 59.56 21.44 28.21
C ILE A 1081 58.17 21.90 27.74
N ASN A 1082 57.13 21.15 28.09
CA ASN A 1082 55.74 21.52 27.78
C ASN A 1082 55.32 22.83 28.46
N ASP A 1083 55.62 22.99 29.74
CA ASP A 1083 55.25 24.18 30.52
C ASP A 1083 55.99 25.44 30.04
N GLY A 1084 57.23 25.29 29.54
CA GLY A 1084 58.08 26.41 29.10
C GLY A 1084 57.95 26.79 27.61
N HIS A 1085 57.76 25.80 26.73
CA HIS A 1085 57.77 26.00 25.27
C HIS A 1085 56.44 25.62 24.58
N GLY A 1086 55.45 25.16 25.36
CA GLY A 1086 54.14 24.76 24.87
C GLY A 1086 54.10 23.33 24.34
N HIS A 1087 52.88 22.77 24.24
CA HIS A 1087 52.66 21.38 23.81
C HIS A 1087 53.17 21.08 22.39
N ALA A 1088 53.12 22.04 21.47
CA ALA A 1088 53.62 21.86 20.11
C ALA A 1088 55.14 21.63 20.07
N ALA A 1089 55.89 22.27 20.97
CA ALA A 1089 57.33 22.05 21.13
C ALA A 1089 57.61 20.68 21.77
N GLY A 1090 56.83 20.27 22.77
CA GLY A 1090 56.90 18.93 23.34
C GLY A 1090 56.61 17.83 22.32
N ASP A 1091 55.61 18.02 21.45
CA ASP A 1091 55.31 17.10 20.36
C ASP A 1091 56.45 16.98 19.34
N ALA A 1092 57.14 18.09 19.04
CA ALA A 1092 58.33 18.08 18.18
C ALA A 1092 59.48 17.31 18.82
N VAL A 1093 59.72 17.52 20.12
CA VAL A 1093 60.72 16.76 20.91
C VAL A 1093 60.40 15.27 20.89
N LEU A 1094 59.15 14.87 21.10
CA LEU A 1094 58.74 13.46 21.06
C LEU A 1094 58.97 12.80 19.69
N LYS A 1095 58.71 13.53 18.59
CA LYS A 1095 58.95 13.03 17.21
C LYS A 1095 60.44 12.87 16.92
N GLU A 1096 61.25 13.84 17.33
CA GLU A 1096 62.70 13.79 17.15
C GLU A 1096 63.33 12.69 18.02
N PHE A 1097 62.90 12.58 19.28
CA PHE A 1097 63.30 11.52 20.20
C PHE A 1097 63.04 10.12 19.62
N ALA A 1098 61.82 9.90 19.09
CA ALA A 1098 61.45 8.65 18.43
C ALA A 1098 62.31 8.36 17.18
N THR A 1099 62.63 9.40 16.40
CA THR A 1099 63.46 9.28 15.20
C THR A 1099 64.89 8.86 15.56
N ARG A 1100 65.46 9.46 16.60
CA ARG A 1100 66.81 9.14 17.11
C ARG A 1100 66.90 7.75 17.70
N ILE A 1101 65.91 7.32 18.48
CA ILE A 1101 65.85 5.93 18.99
C ILE A 1101 65.82 4.94 17.83
N ARG A 1102 64.92 5.14 16.86
CA ARG A 1102 64.80 4.23 15.71
C ARG A 1102 66.08 4.18 14.87
N GLY A 1103 66.82 5.28 14.76
CA GLY A 1103 68.11 5.32 14.07
C GLY A 1103 69.26 4.70 14.88
N ALA A 1104 69.14 4.62 16.20
CA ALA A 1104 70.17 4.06 17.08
C ALA A 1104 70.10 2.53 17.21
N VAL A 1105 68.97 1.91 16.89
CA VAL A 1105 68.72 0.46 17.05
C VAL A 1105 68.68 -0.27 15.69
N ARG A 1106 68.80 -1.61 15.67
CA ARG A 1106 68.77 -2.39 14.41
C ARG A 1106 67.33 -2.52 13.91
N SER A 1107 67.14 -2.83 12.62
CA SER A 1107 65.80 -3.08 12.06
C SER A 1107 65.10 -4.32 12.64
N THR A 1108 65.87 -5.22 13.28
CA THR A 1108 65.35 -6.39 14.00
C THR A 1108 64.90 -6.04 15.42
N ASP A 1109 65.36 -4.91 15.97
CA ASP A 1109 64.98 -4.43 17.28
C ASP A 1109 63.68 -3.63 17.17
N THR A 1110 62.87 -3.64 18.24
CA THR A 1110 61.58 -2.94 18.23
C THR A 1110 61.61 -1.78 19.21
N ALA A 1111 61.61 -0.54 18.70
CA ALA A 1111 61.33 0.65 19.48
C ALA A 1111 59.82 0.93 19.52
N ALA A 1112 59.27 1.27 20.67
CA ALA A 1112 57.84 1.56 20.88
C ALA A 1112 57.65 2.73 21.85
N ARG A 1113 56.48 3.37 21.80
CA ARG A 1113 56.07 4.41 22.75
C ARG A 1113 54.87 3.93 23.54
N LEU A 1114 54.96 3.96 24.87
CA LEU A 1114 53.92 3.40 25.74
C LEU A 1114 52.87 4.43 26.14
N ALA A 1115 53.32 5.61 26.58
CA ALA A 1115 52.50 6.77 26.93
C ALA A 1115 53.43 7.99 27.15
N GLY A 1116 52.92 9.21 26.98
CA GLY A 1116 53.67 10.42 27.36
C GLY A 1116 55.10 10.46 26.79
N ASP A 1117 56.09 10.56 27.66
CA ASP A 1117 57.53 10.56 27.42
C ASP A 1117 58.21 9.20 27.60
N GLU A 1118 57.44 8.12 27.75
CA GLU A 1118 57.93 6.76 27.98
C GLU A 1118 58.12 5.99 26.66
N PHE A 1119 59.34 5.56 26.43
CA PHE A 1119 59.73 4.75 25.27
C PHE A 1119 60.37 3.45 25.71
N VAL A 1120 60.21 2.40 24.92
CA VAL A 1120 60.82 1.10 25.17
C VAL A 1120 61.48 0.55 23.92
N VAL A 1121 62.54 -0.22 24.09
CA VAL A 1121 63.23 -0.91 23.00
C VAL A 1121 63.44 -2.38 23.37
N ILE A 1122 62.96 -3.27 22.50
CA ILE A 1122 63.22 -4.71 22.58
C ILE A 1122 64.45 -5.01 21.71
N LEU A 1123 65.50 -5.54 22.33
CA LEU A 1123 66.71 -6.00 21.66
C LEU A 1123 66.68 -7.52 21.56
N GLU A 1124 66.68 -8.04 20.33
CA GLU A 1124 66.62 -9.48 20.07
C GLU A 1124 67.98 -10.04 19.63
N SER A 1125 68.22 -11.33 19.91
CA SER A 1125 69.40 -12.07 19.42
C SER A 1125 70.76 -11.53 19.88
N LEU A 1126 70.84 -11.06 21.13
CA LEU A 1126 72.07 -10.56 21.73
C LEU A 1126 73.07 -11.70 22.02
N GLN A 1127 74.37 -11.39 21.93
CA GLN A 1127 75.46 -12.30 22.30
C GLN A 1127 75.83 -12.24 23.78
N GLY A 1128 75.29 -11.26 24.53
CA GLY A 1128 75.43 -11.15 25.98
C GLY A 1128 75.08 -9.74 26.50
N ASP A 1129 75.06 -9.59 27.82
CA ASP A 1129 74.64 -8.35 28.52
C ASP A 1129 75.50 -7.12 28.19
N VAL A 1130 76.76 -7.34 27.78
CA VAL A 1130 77.67 -6.28 27.34
C VAL A 1130 77.16 -5.60 26.08
N GLU A 1131 76.59 -6.36 25.14
CA GLU A 1131 76.02 -5.82 23.90
C GLU A 1131 74.80 -4.96 24.19
N ALA A 1132 73.95 -5.38 25.13
CA ALA A 1132 72.80 -4.59 25.58
C ALA A 1132 73.24 -3.27 26.22
N SER A 1133 74.26 -3.30 27.08
CA SER A 1133 74.81 -2.11 27.74
C SER A 1133 75.39 -1.11 26.72
N GLN A 1134 76.06 -1.60 25.68
CA GLN A 1134 76.57 -0.76 24.60
C GLN A 1134 75.44 -0.07 23.83
N VAL A 1135 74.32 -0.77 23.58
CA VAL A 1135 73.15 -0.16 22.94
C VAL A 1135 72.48 0.86 23.85
N ALA A 1136 72.37 0.60 25.16
CA ALA A 1136 71.84 1.56 26.13
C ALA A 1136 72.69 2.84 26.20
N ALA A 1137 74.02 2.72 26.24
CA ALA A 1137 74.93 3.87 26.19
C ALA A 1137 74.79 4.65 24.86
N LYS A 1138 74.74 3.93 23.73
CA LYS A 1138 74.52 4.51 22.40
C LYS A 1138 73.20 5.29 22.33
N LEU A 1139 72.13 4.79 22.96
CA LEU A 1139 70.83 5.46 23.00
C LEU A 1139 70.89 6.77 23.80
N VAL A 1140 71.58 6.79 24.95
CA VAL A 1140 71.80 8.04 25.71
C VAL A 1140 72.58 9.05 24.87
N ASP A 1141 73.69 8.63 24.25
CA ASP A 1141 74.52 9.51 23.43
C ASP A 1141 73.78 10.05 22.19
N ALA A 1142 72.89 9.26 21.59
CA ALA A 1142 72.10 9.68 20.43
C ALA A 1142 71.11 10.81 20.78
N ILE A 1143 70.65 10.90 22.03
CA ILE A 1143 69.69 11.93 22.45
C ILE A 1143 70.36 13.27 22.77
N ARG A 1144 71.61 13.26 23.25
CA ARG A 1144 72.34 14.47 23.73
C ARG A 1144 72.44 15.65 22.75
N PRO A 1145 72.57 15.48 21.41
CA PRO A 1145 72.63 16.61 20.50
C PRO A 1145 71.37 17.49 20.62
N PRO A 1146 71.46 18.83 20.49
CA PRO A 1146 70.28 19.70 20.54
C PRO A 1146 69.18 19.27 19.55
N MET A 1147 67.92 19.38 19.96
CA MET A 1147 66.75 19.04 19.15
C MET A 1147 66.11 20.31 18.55
N PRO A 1148 65.76 20.32 17.26
CA PRO A 1148 65.14 21.48 16.64
C PRO A 1148 63.70 21.69 17.14
N LEU A 1149 63.34 22.95 17.41
CA LEU A 1149 61.99 23.37 17.78
C LEU A 1149 61.26 24.06 16.62
N PRO A 1150 59.91 23.97 16.56
CA PRO A 1150 59.11 24.73 15.61
C PRO A 1150 59.31 26.24 15.85
N GLY A 1151 59.85 26.95 14.86
CA GLY A 1151 60.12 28.40 14.95
C GLY A 1151 61.60 28.81 14.94
N GLY A 1152 62.55 27.88 14.78
CA GLY A 1152 63.96 28.19 14.52
C GLY A 1152 64.89 28.23 15.73
N GLY A 1153 64.52 27.60 16.85
CA GLY A 1153 65.38 27.41 18.03
C GLY A 1153 65.77 25.94 18.23
N GLU A 1154 66.72 25.68 19.13
CA GLU A 1154 67.12 24.33 19.54
C GLU A 1154 67.00 24.16 21.06
N ILE A 1155 66.70 22.94 21.51
CA ILE A 1155 66.60 22.59 22.93
C ILE A 1155 67.50 21.40 23.27
N LEU A 1156 68.24 21.52 24.38
CA LEU A 1156 69.00 20.39 24.92
C LEU A 1156 68.05 19.48 25.70
N VAL A 1157 67.99 18.21 25.31
CA VAL A 1157 67.16 17.19 25.95
C VAL A 1157 68.06 16.04 26.38
N THR A 1158 67.82 15.50 27.56
CA THR A 1158 68.55 14.35 28.11
C THR A 1158 67.57 13.20 28.35
N THR A 1159 68.09 11.98 28.47
CA THR A 1159 67.25 10.80 28.74
C THR A 1159 67.86 9.94 29.82
N SER A 1160 66.98 9.41 30.68
CA SER A 1160 67.32 8.35 31.60
C SER A 1160 66.93 7.01 30.98
N VAL A 1161 67.80 6.02 31.12
CA VAL A 1161 67.62 4.70 30.50
C VAL A 1161 67.76 3.58 31.54
N GLY A 1162 66.77 2.70 31.58
CA GLY A 1162 66.78 1.47 32.35
C GLY A 1162 66.90 0.26 31.46
N MET A 1163 67.76 -0.69 31.82
CA MET A 1163 67.96 -1.90 31.03
C MET A 1163 67.81 -3.16 31.88
N ALA A 1164 67.13 -4.16 31.31
CA ALA A 1164 67.07 -5.51 31.85
C ALA A 1164 67.35 -6.55 30.75
N CYS A 1165 68.24 -7.49 31.05
CA CYS A 1165 68.49 -8.64 30.20
C CYS A 1165 67.66 -9.84 30.69
N TRP A 1166 67.03 -10.54 29.76
CA TRP A 1166 66.23 -11.73 30.03
C TRP A 1166 67.12 -12.86 30.56
N GLY A 1167 66.80 -13.36 31.76
CA GLY A 1167 67.62 -14.30 32.54
C GLY A 1167 67.34 -15.77 32.30
N GLY A 1168 66.56 -16.13 31.28
CA GLY A 1168 66.31 -17.52 30.90
C GLY A 1168 64.95 -18.09 31.29
N VAL A 1169 64.86 -19.42 31.34
CA VAL A 1169 63.59 -20.17 31.39
C VAL A 1169 62.87 -19.95 32.72
N GLY A 1170 61.75 -19.21 32.68
CA GLY A 1170 60.90 -18.91 33.83
C GLY A 1170 60.48 -17.44 33.91
N GLU A 1171 61.23 -16.53 33.28
CA GLU A 1171 60.94 -15.09 33.28
C GLU A 1171 59.96 -14.72 32.16
N GLY A 1172 58.90 -13.99 32.52
CA GLY A 1172 57.85 -13.49 31.62
C GLY A 1172 58.08 -12.06 31.12
N ALA A 1173 57.16 -11.56 30.30
CA ALA A 1173 57.21 -10.20 29.76
C ALA A 1173 57.09 -9.12 30.84
N GLU A 1174 56.21 -9.34 31.82
CA GLU A 1174 55.99 -8.41 32.94
C GLU A 1174 57.21 -8.30 33.85
N ASP A 1175 57.86 -9.42 34.18
CA ASP A 1175 59.08 -9.45 35.01
C ASP A 1175 60.22 -8.64 34.38
N LEU A 1176 60.37 -8.78 33.06
CA LEU A 1176 61.41 -8.08 32.31
C LEU A 1176 61.13 -6.57 32.21
N LEU A 1177 59.87 -6.19 32.03
CA LEU A 1177 59.40 -4.80 32.07
C LEU A 1177 59.65 -4.15 33.43
N ASP A 1178 59.24 -4.81 34.51
CA ASP A 1178 59.44 -4.32 35.88
C ASP A 1178 60.93 -4.16 36.22
N ARG A 1179 61.80 -5.07 35.75
CA ARG A 1179 63.25 -4.93 35.94
C ARG A 1179 63.85 -3.77 35.15
N ALA A 1180 63.37 -3.54 33.92
CA ALA A 1180 63.85 -2.42 33.10
C ALA A 1180 63.39 -1.07 33.69
N ASP A 1181 62.15 -0.99 34.17
CA ASP A 1181 61.61 0.21 34.83
C ASP A 1181 62.34 0.53 36.16
N ARG A 1182 62.62 -0.49 36.99
CA ARG A 1182 63.44 -0.29 38.20
C ARG A 1182 64.86 0.20 37.88
N ALA A 1183 65.45 -0.29 36.78
CA ALA A 1183 66.72 0.21 36.32
C ALA A 1183 66.63 1.68 35.87
N LEU A 1184 65.54 2.06 35.19
CA LEU A 1184 65.31 3.44 34.78
C LEU A 1184 65.24 4.38 35.99
N TYR A 1185 64.52 3.96 37.05
CA TYR A 1185 64.46 4.73 38.28
C TYR A 1185 65.84 4.92 38.93
N ARG A 1186 66.72 3.90 38.87
CA ARG A 1186 68.12 4.02 39.34
C ARG A 1186 68.90 5.03 38.51
N ALA A 1187 68.75 5.03 37.19
CA ALA A 1187 69.38 6.03 36.31
C ALA A 1187 68.91 7.46 36.66
N LYS A 1188 67.60 7.64 36.89
CA LYS A 1188 67.04 8.93 37.35
C LYS A 1188 67.60 9.37 38.71
N ALA A 1189 67.78 8.44 39.64
CA ALA A 1189 68.34 8.71 40.96
C ALA A 1189 69.86 9.00 40.94
N ALA A 1190 70.58 8.45 39.95
CA ALA A 1190 72.02 8.64 39.76
C ALA A 1190 72.40 9.98 39.11
N GLY A 1191 71.43 10.89 38.92
CA GLY A 1191 71.66 12.22 38.35
C GLY A 1191 71.05 12.47 36.98
N ARG A 1192 70.35 11.47 36.37
CA ARG A 1192 69.79 11.51 35.00
C ARG A 1192 70.87 11.57 33.90
N ASP A 1193 70.46 11.62 32.63
CA ASP A 1193 71.36 11.57 31.47
C ASP A 1193 72.33 10.38 31.47
N THR A 1194 71.84 9.21 31.88
CA THR A 1194 72.64 8.00 32.03
C THR A 1194 71.78 6.75 31.88
N PHE A 1195 72.43 5.59 31.82
CA PHE A 1195 71.77 4.29 31.87
C PHE A 1195 72.12 3.53 33.15
N ALA A 1196 71.21 2.68 33.61
CA ALA A 1196 71.48 1.72 34.66
C ALA A 1196 70.95 0.34 34.26
N GLN A 1197 71.55 -0.69 34.84
CA GLN A 1197 71.16 -2.09 34.64
C GLN A 1197 70.73 -2.72 35.96
N THR A 1198 69.75 -3.61 35.91
CA THR A 1198 69.43 -4.50 37.04
C THR A 1198 70.25 -5.78 36.90
N ILE A 1199 71.33 -5.91 37.68
CA ILE A 1199 72.13 -7.14 37.82
C ILE A 1199 71.26 -8.18 38.56
N PHE A 1200 71.30 -9.43 38.09
CA PHE A 1200 70.64 -10.58 38.71
C PHE A 1200 71.11 -10.81 40.15
#